data_AF-A0A7C2VWP6-F1
#
_entry.id   AF-A0A7C2VWP6-F1
#
_cell.length_a   1.000
_cell.length_b   1.000
_cell.length_c   1.000
_cell.angle_alpha   90.00
_cell.angle_beta   90.00
_cell.angle_gamma   90.00
#
_symmetry.space_group_name_H-M   'P 1'
#
loop_
_entity.id
_entity.type
_entity.pdbx_description
1 polymer ?
#
loop_
_entity_poly.entity_id
_entity_poly.type
_entity_poly.pdbx_seq_one_letter_code
_entity_poly.pdbx_strand_id
1 'polypeptide(L)'
;MGYRRIVGLLFVALLVVGALPPRSGWTGDRLWTPTLSISAGITNLAVSPAFAADRTIFATGSAGVYRSTDGGQTWVRVLALNSPRALAVSPAFAIDRTVLAGSDTAPNAGLFRSTDGGESWTKVLDISVTTVAFSPSFASDRLVFAGTYSGLYRSTDGGLTWAWYSSLLYGFTPLKLVLSPGFTSDLSMFAATYGPLLKSTDGGQTWTQVFPVSGWASVTDLAISPDFGNDQTLLVAVMADSSGVYLSPDGGATWTRVLRGSYGMVLAISPAFASDRTVLAATYGGVYRSTDGGVTWTRLATPGFGGFGPSCLVISPDFSRDQTLFAGGDVVYRSTDGGTTWTESFRRLLSVPALVVSPAFASDRTLFVGSSEGVYRSQDAGQTAVLIVAGDVQALAISPSYSTDGIILAGTRDAGVFRSADGGGSWAAATGLTNLNVRALAVSPSFLSDRTAFAATADGIFRSTTWGGSWSQASTGLTNRDVRSLAVSPTFATDRTVWAGTAAGLFRSTDGGQTWTASGLTGRIVQALAVSPAFATDRTLLAGTANGLFRSTDGGQTWTASGLGGQDIRALLLFSTFPVDRLVFAGVYDGGVMQSTDGGATWQPINEGLVDRRVLALVYRPPWAPSPWETSRPAALLAGIEAGWVWEYVLSPGTPTPTPSPSPTAPTATSTPTGTPTSSPTATPMPTGTPTPSPTATPMLTRTPTSSPTAMPSPSPTVTPVPTATPTPVTSPTPVATATLTPTGTPTATATGTATPTPTLTPTPIPTAVLTPTPPATPTRTQAIAFHSGWNWFSLNVVPEPVLGGLVQNTPAFSQYFGTVTLDGQPAPVGAVIEAFSPRGQKVGEFVVRTAGVYGYMRVYGEDPSASPPIPGMRDGEIVRFRLNGFPATAAPPPVWHDDKEVHEVALSAVSQLGVAEVLAPLEGQYDLVLGEEGTYAPPPADPRFNTLETLARGKGYMIRMRAAATLPVQGQPIPADEPLGLTRGWRWIAYLPTAPLDPGTALATIAGQYDLLLGETGTYAPPPADPRFNTLDQLEPGRGYLLRLTTDTTLRYPAGGLPPSATPTASATPSPTVSPATPTVSPTPLPTATPSVTPSPTPAGTRLVATLSGANEVPGPGDPDGQGRATVSIDGALSTLCYDLMVSGISTPTAAHIHEGAAGVAGPIRVTLSPPTGGTASGCLSGLDSVLLGALVANPAGFYVNVHTTDFPAGALRGQLQPLSP
;
A
#
# COMPACT_ATOMS: atom_id res chain seq x y z
N MET A 1 -43.78 35.67 -43.15
CA MET A 1 -44.59 34.46 -43.44
C MET A 1 -43.65 33.26 -43.34
N GLY A 2 -43.97 32.11 -42.73
CA GLY A 2 -45.12 31.78 -41.87
C GLY A 2 -45.13 30.30 -41.42
N TYR A 3 -45.27 30.08 -40.10
CA TYR A 3 -45.85 28.89 -39.42
C TYR A 3 -45.21 27.47 -39.51
N ARG A 4 -44.70 27.04 -38.33
CA ARG A 4 -44.99 25.77 -37.60
C ARG A 4 -44.35 24.40 -37.98
N ARG A 5 -43.54 23.92 -37.00
CA ARG A 5 -43.68 22.69 -36.16
C ARG A 5 -43.10 21.31 -36.59
N ILE A 6 -42.22 20.82 -35.68
CA ILE A 6 -42.24 19.51 -34.96
C ILE A 6 -41.44 18.29 -35.50
N VAL A 7 -40.37 17.99 -34.75
CA VAL A 7 -39.84 16.68 -34.26
C VAL A 7 -39.41 15.58 -35.23
N GLY A 8 -38.17 15.11 -35.02
CA GLY A 8 -37.67 13.78 -35.40
C GLY A 8 -36.20 13.60 -35.00
N LEU A 9 -35.88 12.64 -34.12
CA LEU A 9 -34.49 12.31 -33.78
C LEU A 9 -33.89 11.35 -34.83
N LEU A 10 -32.64 11.59 -35.23
CA LEU A 10 -31.56 10.60 -35.17
C LEU A 10 -30.22 11.29 -35.48
N PHE A 11 -29.19 11.06 -34.66
CA PHE A 11 -27.79 11.26 -35.06
C PHE A 11 -26.98 10.07 -34.57
N VAL A 12 -26.31 9.38 -35.49
CA VAL A 12 -25.54 8.17 -35.21
C VAL A 12 -24.16 8.57 -34.70
N ALA A 13 -23.77 8.05 -33.54
CA ALA A 13 -22.41 8.16 -33.04
C ALA A 13 -21.47 7.34 -33.94
N LEU A 14 -20.55 8.01 -34.65
CA LEU A 14 -19.60 7.33 -35.53
C LEU A 14 -18.48 6.70 -34.70
N LEU A 15 -18.44 5.37 -34.66
CA LEU A 15 -17.40 4.61 -33.95
C LEU A 15 -16.08 4.74 -34.72
N VAL A 16 -15.12 5.50 -34.16
CA VAL A 16 -13.79 5.69 -34.76
C VAL A 16 -12.95 4.44 -34.53
N VAL A 17 -13.11 3.46 -35.42
CA VAL A 17 -12.23 2.29 -35.50
C VAL A 17 -10.89 2.74 -36.10
N GLY A 18 -9.92 3.01 -35.23
CA GLY A 18 -8.56 3.40 -35.62
C GLY A 18 -7.80 2.25 -36.28
N ALA A 19 -7.90 2.14 -37.60
CA ALA A 19 -7.11 1.20 -38.39
C ALA A 19 -5.63 1.61 -38.40
N LEU A 20 -4.75 0.72 -37.91
CA LEU A 20 -3.29 0.92 -37.96
C LEU A 20 -2.72 0.40 -39.30
N PRO A 21 -1.79 1.13 -39.94
CA PRO A 21 -1.11 0.65 -41.14
C PRO A 21 -0.09 -0.44 -40.78
N PRO A 22 0.21 -1.39 -41.69
CA PRO A 22 1.18 -2.46 -41.45
C PRO A 22 2.59 -1.89 -41.24
N ARG A 23 3.29 -2.37 -40.19
CA ARG A 23 4.67 -1.98 -39.89
C ARG A 23 5.49 -3.18 -39.43
N SER A 24 6.59 -3.43 -40.12
CA SER A 24 7.64 -4.36 -39.70
C SER A 24 8.70 -3.63 -38.87
N GLY A 25 9.08 -4.21 -37.73
CA GLY A 25 10.10 -3.68 -36.82
C GLY A 25 9.55 -2.95 -35.59
N TRP A 26 9.93 -3.45 -34.40
CA TRP A 26 9.66 -2.84 -33.10
C TRP A 26 11.01 -2.68 -32.36
N THR A 27 11.37 -1.44 -32.02
CA THR A 27 12.73 -1.05 -31.59
C THR A 27 12.72 0.10 -30.57
N GLY A 28 11.88 -0.01 -29.54
CA GLY A 28 12.04 0.75 -28.29
C GLY A 28 12.54 -0.15 -27.16
N ASP A 29 12.76 0.43 -25.98
CA ASP A 29 13.47 -0.18 -24.84
C ASP A 29 13.03 -1.63 -24.53
N ARG A 30 13.97 -2.56 -24.68
CA ARG A 30 13.70 -4.01 -24.77
C ARG A 30 13.83 -4.75 -23.44
N LEU A 31 13.41 -4.16 -22.32
CA LEU A 31 13.36 -4.87 -21.04
C LEU A 31 11.94 -5.18 -20.60
N TRP A 32 11.73 -6.39 -20.09
CA TRP A 32 10.66 -6.68 -19.16
C TRP A 32 10.91 -5.93 -17.84
N THR A 33 9.88 -5.29 -17.30
CA THR A 33 9.93 -4.64 -15.98
C THR A 33 8.84 -5.23 -15.06
N PRO A 34 9.09 -5.33 -13.73
CA PRO A 34 8.06 -5.75 -12.80
C PRO A 34 7.00 -4.65 -12.69
N THR A 35 5.76 -4.96 -13.05
CA THR A 35 4.69 -3.94 -13.13
C THR A 35 4.06 -3.68 -11.76
N LEU A 36 3.77 -4.77 -11.05
CA LEU A 36 2.71 -4.79 -10.05
C LEU A 36 3.25 -4.93 -8.62
N SER A 37 2.83 -4.05 -7.71
CA SER A 37 3.15 -4.16 -6.29
C SER A 37 2.13 -5.00 -5.52
N ILE A 38 2.63 -5.91 -4.69
CA ILE A 38 1.90 -6.51 -3.56
C ILE A 38 2.77 -6.51 -2.30
N SER A 39 2.19 -6.08 -1.18
CA SER A 39 2.81 -6.21 0.14
C SER A 39 2.89 -7.67 0.55
N ALA A 40 3.99 -8.01 1.22
CA ALA A 40 4.16 -9.30 1.87
C ALA A 40 4.87 -9.13 3.21
N GLY A 41 4.22 -8.39 4.12
CA GLY A 41 4.60 -8.13 5.51
C GLY A 41 5.75 -9.01 6.03
N ILE A 42 6.96 -8.46 5.92
CA ILE A 42 8.19 -9.03 6.45
C ILE A 42 8.11 -8.93 7.98
N THR A 43 8.55 -9.96 8.69
CA THR A 43 8.49 -10.02 10.16
C THR A 43 9.86 -9.92 10.82
N ASN A 44 10.91 -10.48 10.19
CA ASN A 44 12.31 -10.32 10.60
C ASN A 44 13.24 -10.35 9.38
N LEU A 45 14.45 -9.85 9.61
CA LEU A 45 15.62 -10.02 8.76
C LEU A 45 16.79 -10.53 9.60
N ALA A 46 17.70 -11.27 9.00
CA ALA A 46 18.97 -11.68 9.61
C ALA A 46 20.09 -11.73 8.56
N VAL A 47 21.21 -11.08 8.84
CA VAL A 47 22.39 -11.00 7.94
C VAL A 47 23.42 -12.04 8.38
N SER A 48 24.10 -12.69 7.43
CA SER A 48 25.23 -13.58 7.76
C SER A 48 26.36 -12.80 8.46
N PRO A 49 26.97 -13.33 9.54
CA PRO A 49 28.22 -12.76 10.09
C PRO A 49 29.37 -12.69 9.08
N ALA A 50 29.31 -13.44 7.98
CA ALA A 50 30.28 -13.43 6.89
C ALA A 50 29.78 -12.70 5.62
N PHE A 51 28.77 -11.83 5.73
CA PHE A 51 28.09 -11.16 4.62
C PHE A 51 29.02 -10.45 3.61
N ALA A 52 30.14 -9.88 4.05
CA ALA A 52 31.11 -9.27 3.14
C ALA A 52 31.67 -10.26 2.09
N ALA A 53 31.75 -11.55 2.43
CA ALA A 53 32.24 -12.63 1.58
C ALA A 53 31.11 -13.51 1.00
N ASP A 54 30.09 -13.87 1.79
CA ASP A 54 29.03 -14.80 1.37
C ASP A 54 27.74 -14.13 0.89
N ARG A 55 27.63 -12.79 1.05
CA ARG A 55 26.48 -11.95 0.67
C ARG A 55 25.11 -12.50 1.09
N THR A 56 25.07 -13.31 2.15
CA THR A 56 23.91 -14.11 2.53
C THR A 56 23.02 -13.38 3.54
N ILE A 57 21.71 -13.39 3.28
CA ILE A 57 20.68 -12.75 4.11
C ILE A 57 19.47 -13.67 4.18
N PHE A 58 18.80 -13.73 5.33
CA PHE A 58 17.52 -14.39 5.51
C PHE A 58 16.43 -13.37 5.88
N ALA A 59 15.21 -13.65 5.46
CA ALA A 59 14.00 -12.89 5.79
C ALA A 59 12.87 -13.83 6.19
N THR A 60 12.02 -13.41 7.11
CA THR A 60 10.73 -14.08 7.38
C THR A 60 9.58 -13.19 6.94
N GLY A 61 8.52 -13.81 6.42
CA GLY A 61 7.25 -13.14 6.11
C GLY A 61 6.10 -14.15 6.20
N SER A 62 4.85 -13.72 6.00
CA SER A 62 3.66 -14.52 6.37
C SER A 62 3.54 -15.94 5.79
N ALA A 63 4.27 -16.27 4.71
CA ALA A 63 4.32 -17.62 4.11
C ALA A 63 5.66 -18.36 4.27
N GLY A 64 6.66 -17.83 4.99
CA GLY A 64 7.85 -18.62 5.34
C GLY A 64 9.16 -17.86 5.51
N VAL A 65 10.25 -18.62 5.38
CA VAL A 65 11.63 -18.12 5.38
C VAL A 65 12.13 -18.01 3.94
N TYR A 66 12.81 -16.91 3.65
CA TYR A 66 13.43 -16.60 2.37
C TYR A 66 14.91 -16.33 2.56
N ARG A 67 15.73 -16.58 1.52
CA ARG A 67 17.19 -16.42 1.54
C ARG A 67 17.67 -15.73 0.27
N SER A 68 18.52 -14.73 0.42
CA SER A 68 19.39 -14.18 -0.63
C SER A 68 20.83 -14.65 -0.41
N THR A 69 21.60 -14.76 -1.49
CA THR A 69 23.06 -15.06 -1.49
C THR A 69 23.86 -14.07 -2.36
N ASP A 70 23.24 -12.98 -2.78
CA ASP A 70 23.78 -11.97 -3.70
C ASP A 70 23.68 -10.52 -3.16
N GLY A 71 23.42 -10.40 -1.85
CA GLY A 71 23.35 -9.12 -1.15
C GLY A 71 21.97 -8.48 -1.15
N GLY A 72 20.92 -9.27 -1.40
CA GLY A 72 19.53 -8.82 -1.48
C GLY A 72 19.11 -8.36 -2.89
N GLN A 73 19.62 -8.99 -3.95
CA GLN A 73 19.19 -8.75 -5.33
C GLN A 73 18.18 -9.81 -5.79
N THR A 74 18.41 -11.07 -5.44
CA THR A 74 17.47 -12.18 -5.65
C THR A 74 17.26 -12.97 -4.36
N TRP A 75 16.09 -13.61 -4.25
CA TRP A 75 15.64 -14.28 -3.03
C TRP A 75 14.87 -15.56 -3.37
N VAL A 76 15.14 -16.63 -2.63
CA VAL A 76 14.49 -17.95 -2.77
C VAL A 76 13.76 -18.30 -1.48
N ARG A 77 12.54 -18.84 -1.56
CA ARG A 77 11.82 -19.37 -0.40
C ARG A 77 12.45 -20.71 0.02
N VAL A 78 13.05 -20.72 1.21
CA VAL A 78 13.83 -21.85 1.74
C VAL A 78 13.06 -22.70 2.76
N LEU A 79 12.04 -22.14 3.41
CA LEU A 79 11.13 -22.91 4.29
C LEU A 79 9.69 -22.43 4.13
N ALA A 80 8.75 -23.37 4.01
CA ALA A 80 7.31 -23.10 4.08
C ALA A 80 6.85 -23.08 5.55
N LEU A 81 6.44 -21.92 6.05
CA LEU A 81 6.03 -21.75 7.45
C LEU A 81 5.01 -20.60 7.58
N ASN A 82 3.95 -20.81 8.37
CA ASN A 82 2.92 -19.79 8.58
C ASN A 82 3.44 -18.75 9.58
N SER A 83 3.39 -17.46 9.21
CA SER A 83 3.75 -16.31 10.05
C SER A 83 4.94 -16.51 11.01
N PRO A 84 6.12 -16.96 10.54
CA PRO A 84 7.31 -17.07 11.38
C PRO A 84 7.65 -15.76 12.11
N ARG A 85 7.82 -15.85 13.43
CA ARG A 85 8.13 -14.74 14.34
C ARG A 85 9.59 -14.68 14.77
N ALA A 86 10.31 -15.81 14.72
CA ALA A 86 11.69 -15.88 15.18
C ALA A 86 12.62 -16.27 14.01
N LEU A 87 13.77 -15.60 13.92
CA LEU A 87 14.81 -15.89 12.93
C LEU A 87 16.18 -15.60 13.55
N ALA A 88 17.12 -16.54 13.48
CA ALA A 88 18.51 -16.29 13.87
C ALA A 88 19.50 -17.09 13.00
N VAL A 89 20.65 -16.49 12.74
CA VAL A 89 21.80 -17.08 12.03
C VAL A 89 22.92 -17.32 13.05
N SER A 90 23.61 -18.45 12.96
CA SER A 90 24.72 -18.78 13.85
C SER A 90 25.85 -17.75 13.78
N PRO A 91 26.44 -17.32 14.91
CA PRO A 91 27.69 -16.55 14.91
C PRO A 91 28.85 -17.25 14.17
N ALA A 92 28.79 -18.58 14.02
CA ALA A 92 29.75 -19.41 13.30
C ALA A 92 29.24 -19.88 11.92
N PHE A 93 28.22 -19.22 11.34
CA PHE A 93 27.55 -19.63 10.10
C PHE A 93 28.49 -19.89 8.91
N ALA A 94 29.60 -19.17 8.81
CA ALA A 94 30.63 -19.40 7.78
C ALA A 94 31.17 -20.85 7.76
N ILE A 95 31.15 -21.52 8.92
CA ILE A 95 31.65 -22.88 9.15
C ILE A 95 30.48 -23.86 9.33
N ASP A 96 29.52 -23.54 10.19
CA ASP A 96 28.45 -24.48 10.61
C ASP A 96 27.14 -24.36 9.82
N ARG A 97 27.02 -23.33 8.97
CA ARG A 97 25.86 -23.02 8.12
C ARG A 97 24.51 -23.10 8.85
N THR A 98 24.50 -22.86 10.16
CA THR A 98 23.35 -23.13 11.04
C THR A 98 22.40 -21.94 11.10
N VAL A 99 21.11 -22.21 10.88
CA VAL A 99 20.02 -21.21 10.91
C VAL A 99 18.84 -21.78 11.69
N LEU A 100 18.18 -20.92 12.46
CA LEU A 100 16.97 -21.24 13.23
C LEU A 100 15.81 -20.32 12.83
N ALA A 101 14.62 -20.90 12.63
CA ALA A 101 13.40 -20.19 12.29
C ALA A 101 12.22 -20.72 13.11
N GLY A 102 11.50 -19.84 13.80
CA GLY A 102 10.41 -20.21 14.71
C GLY A 102 9.07 -19.58 14.32
N SER A 103 8.00 -20.33 14.52
CA SER A 103 6.61 -19.86 14.40
C SER A 103 5.82 -20.18 15.66
N ASP A 104 4.88 -19.30 15.98
CA ASP A 104 3.86 -19.47 17.01
C ASP A 104 2.52 -20.01 16.46
N THR A 105 2.36 -20.01 15.13
CA THR A 105 1.07 -20.09 14.44
C THR A 105 0.76 -21.50 13.92
N ALA A 106 -0.40 -22.04 14.32
CA ALA A 106 -0.88 -23.36 13.91
C ALA A 106 -1.14 -23.48 12.37
N PRO A 107 -1.08 -24.69 11.78
CA PRO A 107 -0.74 -25.98 12.40
C PRO A 107 0.78 -26.21 12.55
N ASN A 108 1.62 -25.32 12.00
CA ASN A 108 3.07 -25.55 11.86
C ASN A 108 3.93 -24.83 12.92
N ALA A 109 3.34 -24.36 14.02
CA ALA A 109 4.05 -23.76 15.15
C ALA A 109 5.19 -24.66 15.66
N GLY A 110 6.32 -24.08 16.05
CA GLY A 110 7.54 -24.82 16.40
C GLY A 110 8.83 -24.09 16.03
N LEU A 111 9.97 -24.70 16.36
CA LEU A 111 11.30 -24.28 15.93
C LEU A 111 11.85 -25.22 14.85
N PHE A 112 12.36 -24.65 13.78
CA PHE A 112 12.98 -25.34 12.65
C PHE A 112 14.46 -24.97 12.56
N ARG A 113 15.29 -25.95 12.17
CA ARG A 113 16.74 -25.84 12.13
C ARG A 113 17.30 -26.34 10.80
N SER A 114 18.21 -25.56 10.22
CA SER A 114 19.08 -25.93 9.10
C SER A 114 20.54 -25.99 9.55
N THR A 115 21.36 -26.79 8.86
CA THR A 115 22.85 -26.85 8.97
C THR A 115 23.54 -26.80 7.61
N ASP A 116 22.82 -26.36 6.58
CA ASP A 116 23.26 -26.31 5.18
C ASP A 116 23.01 -24.93 4.55
N GLY A 117 22.73 -23.91 5.36
CA GLY A 117 22.46 -22.56 4.89
C GLY A 117 21.03 -22.38 4.39
N GLY A 118 20.11 -23.26 4.79
CA GLY A 118 18.69 -23.21 4.47
C GLY A 118 18.24 -24.10 3.32
N GLU A 119 19.08 -25.00 2.79
CA GLU A 119 18.64 -25.96 1.76
C GLU A 119 17.68 -27.01 2.34
N SER A 120 17.89 -27.44 3.59
CA SER A 120 17.01 -28.36 4.30
C SER A 120 16.76 -27.94 5.75
N TRP A 121 15.60 -28.33 6.27
CA TRP A 121 15.11 -27.91 7.58
C TRP A 121 14.49 -29.09 8.35
N THR A 122 14.86 -29.23 9.62
CA THR A 122 14.28 -30.21 10.55
C THR A 122 13.55 -29.47 11.67
N LYS A 123 12.35 -29.92 12.06
CA LYS A 123 11.65 -29.40 13.24
C LYS A 123 12.32 -29.96 14.50
N VAL A 124 12.80 -29.10 15.38
CA VAL A 124 13.60 -29.46 16.58
C VAL A 124 12.90 -29.13 17.91
N LEU A 125 11.83 -28.33 17.88
CA LEU A 125 10.94 -28.10 19.03
C LEU A 125 9.50 -27.95 18.53
N ASP A 126 8.57 -28.66 19.17
CA ASP A 126 7.15 -28.74 18.78
C ASP A 126 6.25 -27.86 19.67
N ILE A 127 6.70 -26.62 19.91
CA ILE A 127 6.06 -25.62 20.79
C ILE A 127 6.19 -24.25 20.12
N SER A 128 5.16 -23.40 20.21
CA SER A 128 5.17 -22.02 19.70
C SER A 128 6.36 -21.22 20.23
N VAL A 129 7.30 -20.88 19.34
CA VAL A 129 8.50 -20.07 19.65
C VAL A 129 8.30 -18.64 19.14
N THR A 130 8.47 -17.67 20.04
CA THR A 130 8.34 -16.24 19.72
C THR A 130 9.67 -15.58 19.41
N THR A 131 10.79 -16.06 19.99
CA THR A 131 12.13 -15.51 19.79
C THR A 131 13.22 -16.58 20.01
N VAL A 132 14.39 -16.42 19.41
CA VAL A 132 15.53 -17.37 19.52
C VAL A 132 16.86 -16.62 19.49
N ALA A 133 17.81 -17.01 20.35
CA ALA A 133 19.11 -16.36 20.48
C ALA A 133 20.25 -17.39 20.65
N PHE A 134 21.34 -17.20 19.91
CA PHE A 134 22.60 -17.92 20.10
C PHE A 134 23.46 -17.25 21.17
N SER A 135 24.30 -18.02 21.86
CA SER A 135 25.44 -17.45 22.61
C SER A 135 26.41 -16.73 21.66
N PRO A 136 27.02 -15.59 22.04
CA PRO A 136 28.14 -15.01 21.26
C PRO A 136 29.29 -16.00 21.07
N SER A 137 29.48 -16.91 22.03
CA SER A 137 30.52 -17.96 22.02
C SER A 137 30.04 -19.30 21.44
N PHE A 138 28.98 -19.29 20.62
CA PHE A 138 28.33 -20.48 20.05
C PHE A 138 29.28 -21.48 19.37
N ALA A 139 30.34 -20.97 18.72
CA ALA A 139 31.37 -21.79 18.09
C ALA A 139 32.00 -22.81 19.06
N SER A 140 32.12 -22.44 20.34
CA SER A 140 32.70 -23.25 21.41
C SER A 140 31.67 -23.88 22.36
N ASP A 141 30.63 -23.13 22.77
CA ASP A 141 29.70 -23.59 23.82
C ASP A 141 28.44 -24.30 23.28
N ARG A 142 28.16 -24.17 21.97
CA ARG A 142 26.97 -24.72 21.29
C ARG A 142 25.64 -24.35 21.95
N LEU A 143 25.60 -23.25 22.70
CA LEU A 143 24.49 -22.81 23.54
C LEU A 143 23.48 -21.96 22.75
N VAL A 144 22.20 -22.33 22.85
CA VAL A 144 21.07 -21.61 22.24
C VAL A 144 19.91 -21.53 23.22
N PHE A 145 19.16 -20.43 23.16
CA PHE A 145 17.95 -20.22 23.94
C PHE A 145 16.77 -19.89 23.02
N ALA A 146 15.57 -20.38 23.37
CA ALA A 146 14.32 -20.13 22.65
C ALA A 146 13.22 -19.68 23.63
N GLY A 147 12.65 -18.50 23.37
CA GLY A 147 11.54 -17.95 24.14
C GLY A 147 10.19 -18.45 23.64
N THR A 148 9.32 -18.83 24.57
CA THR A 148 7.97 -19.34 24.30
C THR A 148 6.96 -18.68 25.25
N TYR A 149 5.66 -18.87 24.99
CA TYR A 149 4.59 -18.53 25.93
C TYR A 149 4.66 -19.31 27.27
N SER A 150 5.43 -20.41 27.31
CA SER A 150 5.62 -21.27 28.49
C SER A 150 6.95 -21.06 29.23
N GLY A 151 7.70 -20.00 28.86
CA GLY A 151 9.01 -19.68 29.43
C GLY A 151 10.16 -19.93 28.44
N LEU A 152 11.34 -20.22 28.99
CA LEU A 152 12.61 -20.30 28.29
C LEU A 152 13.03 -21.77 28.10
N TYR A 153 13.34 -22.13 26.85
CA TYR A 153 13.96 -23.40 26.49
C TYR A 153 15.43 -23.19 26.16
N ARG A 154 16.27 -24.20 26.46
CA ARG A 154 17.72 -24.17 26.25
C ARG A 154 18.19 -25.42 25.51
N SER A 155 19.11 -25.22 24.57
CA SER A 155 19.88 -26.25 23.90
C SER A 155 21.37 -26.06 24.20
N THR A 156 22.09 -27.15 24.43
CA THR A 156 23.55 -27.16 24.67
C THR A 156 24.29 -28.02 23.65
N ASP A 157 23.64 -28.33 22.51
CA ASP A 157 24.14 -29.23 21.46
C ASP A 157 24.01 -28.61 20.06
N GLY A 158 23.88 -27.29 19.99
CA GLY A 158 23.80 -26.55 18.73
C GLY A 158 22.38 -26.41 18.16
N GLY A 159 21.35 -26.57 19.00
CA GLY A 159 19.93 -26.52 18.64
C GLY A 159 19.34 -27.86 18.20
N LEU A 160 20.03 -28.99 18.42
CA LEU A 160 19.57 -30.33 18.04
C LEU A 160 18.52 -30.87 19.03
N THR A 161 18.75 -30.72 20.34
CA THR A 161 17.80 -31.06 21.39
C THR A 161 17.58 -29.88 22.33
N TRP A 162 16.40 -29.85 22.95
CA TRP A 162 15.89 -28.71 23.73
C TRP A 162 15.27 -29.20 25.03
N ALA A 163 15.67 -28.58 26.15
CA ALA A 163 15.05 -28.76 27.45
C ALA A 163 14.32 -27.49 27.88
N TRP A 164 13.20 -27.63 28.60
CA TRP A 164 12.67 -26.53 29.39
C TRP A 164 13.72 -26.15 30.44
N TYR A 165 13.93 -24.85 30.66
CA TYR A 165 15.05 -24.36 31.46
C TYR A 165 14.61 -23.44 32.59
N SER A 166 13.71 -22.49 32.33
CA SER A 166 13.19 -21.60 33.35
C SER A 166 11.86 -20.95 32.95
N SER A 167 11.10 -20.50 33.95
CA SER A 167 10.04 -19.52 33.74
C SER A 167 10.65 -18.12 33.71
N LEU A 168 10.28 -17.32 32.70
CA LEU A 168 10.30 -15.86 32.85
C LEU A 168 9.33 -15.45 33.98
N LEU A 169 9.42 -14.21 34.48
CA LEU A 169 8.46 -13.72 35.48
C LEU A 169 7.02 -13.93 34.97
N TYR A 170 6.21 -14.63 35.78
CA TYR A 170 4.91 -15.19 35.37
C TYR A 170 4.03 -14.14 34.69
N GLY A 171 3.60 -14.43 33.46
CA GLY A 171 2.70 -13.59 32.65
C GLY A 171 3.36 -12.90 31.45
N PHE A 172 4.69 -12.69 31.44
CA PHE A 172 5.35 -11.93 30.36
C PHE A 172 5.85 -12.82 29.22
N THR A 173 5.32 -12.61 28.01
CA THR A 173 5.78 -13.28 26.78
C THR A 173 6.98 -12.52 26.18
N PRO A 174 8.09 -13.19 25.85
CA PRO A 174 9.26 -12.54 25.26
C PRO A 174 9.04 -12.24 23.76
N LEU A 175 9.31 -10.99 23.38
CA LEU A 175 9.36 -10.51 22.00
C LEU A 175 10.76 -10.65 21.41
N LYS A 176 11.79 -10.28 22.17
CA LYS A 176 13.20 -10.43 21.79
C LYS A 176 14.03 -10.87 22.98
N LEU A 177 14.86 -11.89 22.78
CA LEU A 177 15.88 -12.34 23.73
C LEU A 177 17.26 -11.90 23.22
N VAL A 178 18.08 -11.31 24.10
CA VAL A 178 19.44 -10.85 23.78
C VAL A 178 20.39 -11.27 24.89
N LEU A 179 21.52 -11.88 24.53
CA LEU A 179 22.62 -12.17 25.44
C LEU A 179 23.66 -11.04 25.35
N SER A 180 24.33 -10.70 26.44
CA SER A 180 25.46 -9.76 26.41
C SER A 180 26.60 -10.30 25.53
N PRO A 181 27.42 -9.44 24.90
CA PRO A 181 28.64 -9.88 24.22
C PRO A 181 29.60 -10.65 25.14
N GLY A 182 29.59 -10.33 26.45
CA GLY A 182 30.40 -10.96 27.50
C GLY A 182 29.78 -12.21 28.15
N PHE A 183 28.70 -12.77 27.60
CA PHE A 183 27.82 -13.74 28.27
C PHE A 183 28.53 -14.90 28.99
N THR A 184 29.60 -15.44 28.42
CA THR A 184 30.39 -16.53 29.04
C THR A 184 31.12 -16.14 30.33
N SER A 185 31.10 -14.86 30.71
CA SER A 185 31.75 -14.32 31.91
C SER A 185 30.80 -13.54 32.83
N ASP A 186 29.83 -12.79 32.28
CA ASP A 186 28.88 -11.98 33.05
C ASP A 186 27.49 -12.64 33.21
N LEU A 187 27.26 -13.77 32.52
CA LEU A 187 26.00 -14.52 32.45
C LEU A 187 24.75 -13.66 32.18
N SER A 188 24.94 -12.49 31.56
CA SER A 188 23.93 -11.44 31.49
C SER A 188 23.08 -11.57 30.23
N MET A 189 21.76 -11.67 30.42
CA MET A 189 20.80 -11.71 29.31
C MET A 189 19.56 -10.90 29.60
N PHE A 190 18.90 -10.47 28.53
CA PHE A 190 17.79 -9.53 28.55
C PHE A 190 16.63 -10.06 27.72
N ALA A 191 15.40 -9.90 28.23
CA ALA A 191 14.18 -10.21 27.50
C ALA A 191 13.30 -8.96 27.39
N ALA A 192 13.11 -8.48 26.17
CA ALA A 192 12.07 -7.52 25.82
C ALA A 192 10.74 -8.27 25.73
N THR A 193 9.66 -7.74 26.28
CA THR A 193 8.39 -8.48 26.45
C THR A 193 7.16 -7.66 26.07
N TYR A 194 6.00 -8.33 25.94
CA TYR A 194 4.69 -7.68 26.08
C TYR A 194 4.51 -7.23 27.54
N GLY A 195 5.21 -6.16 27.91
CA GLY A 195 5.43 -5.72 29.29
C GLY A 195 6.85 -5.13 29.46
N PRO A 196 7.49 -5.30 30.63
CA PRO A 196 8.76 -4.66 30.98
C PRO A 196 9.98 -5.25 30.25
N LEU A 197 11.12 -4.55 30.33
CA LEU A 197 12.42 -5.17 30.07
C LEU A 197 12.84 -6.00 31.29
N LEU A 198 13.12 -7.27 31.08
CA LEU A 198 13.69 -8.16 32.09
C LEU A 198 15.20 -8.33 31.87
N LYS A 199 15.96 -8.40 32.96
CA LYS A 199 17.40 -8.74 33.00
C LYS A 199 17.63 -9.94 33.91
N SER A 200 18.52 -10.84 33.48
CA SER A 200 19.10 -11.93 34.27
C SER A 200 20.62 -11.75 34.33
N THR A 201 21.24 -12.22 35.41
CA THR A 201 22.70 -12.23 35.63
C THR A 201 23.21 -13.61 36.07
N ASP A 202 22.39 -14.64 35.90
CA ASP A 202 22.65 -16.04 36.28
C ASP A 202 22.45 -17.02 35.10
N GLY A 203 22.47 -16.48 33.88
CA GLY A 203 22.31 -17.25 32.65
C GLY A 203 20.85 -17.65 32.39
N GLY A 204 19.89 -16.83 32.84
CA GLY A 204 18.46 -16.97 32.56
C GLY A 204 17.66 -17.78 33.58
N GLN A 205 18.21 -18.06 34.76
CA GLN A 205 17.54 -18.85 35.81
C GLN A 205 16.59 -17.98 36.63
N THR A 206 17.01 -16.78 37.02
CA THR A 206 16.18 -15.75 37.67
C THR A 206 16.20 -14.45 36.88
N TRP A 207 15.15 -13.63 37.07
CA TRP A 207 14.87 -12.45 36.26
C TRP A 207 14.38 -11.29 37.13
N THR A 208 14.91 -10.10 36.86
CA THR A 208 14.52 -8.83 37.50
C THR A 208 14.00 -7.85 36.45
N GLN A 209 13.06 -6.98 36.83
CA GLN A 209 12.62 -5.88 35.96
C GLN A 209 13.64 -4.74 36.02
N VAL A 210 14.11 -4.28 34.86
CA VAL A 210 15.06 -3.14 34.73
C VAL A 210 14.49 -1.97 33.93
N PHE A 211 13.40 -2.18 33.19
CA PHE A 211 12.58 -1.11 32.64
C PHE A 211 11.10 -1.43 32.90
N PRO A 212 10.51 -0.93 34.01
CA PRO A 212 9.11 -1.18 34.34
C PRO A 212 8.19 -0.35 33.43
N VAL A 213 7.11 -0.97 32.98
CA VAL A 213 6.03 -0.32 32.20
C VAL A 213 4.67 -0.80 32.72
N SER A 214 3.61 -0.03 32.48
CA SER A 214 2.27 -0.29 33.03
C SER A 214 1.18 -0.36 31.96
N GLY A 215 0.08 -1.05 32.28
CA GLY A 215 -1.06 -1.22 31.38
C GLY A 215 -0.71 -2.03 30.13
N TRP A 216 -1.04 -1.50 28.96
CA TRP A 216 -0.80 -2.11 27.65
C TRP A 216 0.63 -1.88 27.09
N ALA A 217 1.47 -1.17 27.83
CA ALA A 217 2.81 -0.81 27.38
C ALA A 217 3.73 -2.04 27.20
N SER A 218 4.60 -1.99 26.20
CA SER A 218 5.52 -3.09 25.87
C SER A 218 6.88 -2.61 25.38
N VAL A 219 7.92 -3.37 25.69
CA VAL A 219 9.26 -3.18 25.11
C VAL A 219 9.35 -4.05 23.86
N THR A 220 9.31 -3.43 22.67
CA THR A 220 9.27 -4.15 21.39
C THR A 220 10.63 -4.63 20.93
N ASP A 221 11.68 -3.86 21.21
CA ASP A 221 13.03 -4.14 20.74
C ASP A 221 14.08 -3.66 21.74
N LEU A 222 15.26 -4.26 21.67
CA LEU A 222 16.44 -4.00 22.48
C LEU A 222 17.70 -4.05 21.60
N ALA A 223 18.54 -3.03 21.73
CA ALA A 223 19.91 -3.01 21.26
C ALA A 223 20.87 -2.90 22.45
N ILE A 224 22.02 -3.58 22.36
CA ILE A 224 23.07 -3.64 23.38
C ILE A 224 24.40 -3.28 22.71
N SER A 225 25.25 -2.51 23.38
CA SER A 225 26.57 -2.19 22.84
C SER A 225 27.40 -3.46 22.59
N PRO A 226 28.13 -3.56 21.47
CA PRO A 226 29.16 -4.60 21.29
C PRO A 226 30.23 -4.59 22.39
N ASP A 227 30.45 -3.44 23.05
CA ASP A 227 31.40 -3.26 24.16
C ASP A 227 30.70 -3.10 25.52
N PHE A 228 29.51 -3.69 25.68
CA PHE A 228 28.68 -3.59 26.89
C PHE A 228 29.42 -3.91 28.19
N GLY A 229 30.39 -4.83 28.16
CA GLY A 229 31.22 -5.15 29.33
C GLY A 229 32.01 -3.96 29.89
N ASN A 230 32.31 -2.95 29.07
CA ASN A 230 33.00 -1.73 29.46
C ASN A 230 32.05 -0.51 29.51
N ASP A 231 31.13 -0.36 28.54
CA ASP A 231 30.30 0.84 28.39
C ASP A 231 28.86 0.73 28.95
N GLN A 232 28.44 -0.47 29.35
CA GLN A 232 27.11 -0.81 29.88
C GLN A 232 25.91 -0.23 29.10
N THR A 233 26.09 0.10 27.82
CA THR A 233 25.12 0.89 27.05
C THR A 233 24.01 0.03 26.43
N LEU A 234 22.75 0.41 26.70
CA LEU A 234 21.52 -0.23 26.21
C LEU A 234 20.59 0.80 25.56
N LEU A 235 19.87 0.39 24.51
CA LEU A 235 18.72 1.13 23.99
C LEU A 235 17.50 0.22 23.89
N VAL A 236 16.35 0.67 24.38
CA VAL A 236 15.06 -0.02 24.23
C VAL A 236 14.09 0.79 23.38
N ALA A 237 13.31 0.08 22.57
CA ALA A 237 12.15 0.58 21.87
C ALA A 237 10.88 0.25 22.67
N VAL A 238 10.04 1.25 22.91
CA VAL A 238 8.86 1.13 23.78
C VAL A 238 7.62 1.57 23.02
N MET A 239 6.56 0.75 23.06
CA MET A 239 5.21 1.15 22.66
C MET A 239 4.36 1.39 23.90
N ALA A 240 3.91 2.63 24.07
CA ALA A 240 3.10 3.15 25.19
C ALA A 240 2.54 4.54 24.83
N ASP A 241 1.77 5.20 25.71
CA ASP A 241 1.52 6.66 25.60
C ASP A 241 2.84 7.46 25.57
N SER A 242 3.90 6.89 26.13
CA SER A 242 5.26 7.41 26.15
C SER A 242 6.17 6.84 25.04
N SER A 243 5.60 6.34 23.93
CA SER A 243 6.31 5.62 22.83
C SER A 243 7.61 6.29 22.38
N GLY A 244 8.71 5.53 22.32
CA GLY A 244 10.01 6.10 22.03
C GLY A 244 11.18 5.14 22.17
N VAL A 245 12.37 5.66 21.84
CA VAL A 245 13.65 5.02 22.20
C VAL A 245 14.13 5.60 23.53
N TYR A 246 14.51 4.71 24.44
CA TYR A 246 15.12 5.06 25.72
C TYR A 246 16.55 4.53 25.77
N LEU A 247 17.48 5.36 26.20
CA LEU A 247 18.90 5.06 26.38
C LEU A 247 19.20 4.84 27.87
N SER A 248 19.95 3.80 28.19
CA SER A 248 20.60 3.59 29.50
C SER A 248 22.12 3.50 29.29
N PRO A 249 22.92 4.30 30.00
CA PRO A 249 24.39 4.24 29.96
C PRO A 249 24.98 3.36 31.08
N ASP A 250 24.14 2.64 31.82
CA ASP A 250 24.47 2.04 33.13
C ASP A 250 23.86 0.64 33.33
N GLY A 251 23.62 -0.09 32.24
CA GLY A 251 23.23 -1.49 32.27
C GLY A 251 21.77 -1.72 32.66
N GLY A 252 20.95 -0.66 32.59
CA GLY A 252 19.52 -0.64 32.89
C GLY A 252 19.16 -0.06 34.26
N ALA A 253 20.06 0.67 34.93
CA ALA A 253 19.78 1.27 36.24
C ALA A 253 19.07 2.64 36.12
N THR A 254 19.40 3.45 35.12
CA THR A 254 18.71 4.69 34.76
C THR A 254 18.41 4.76 33.26
N TRP A 255 17.35 5.47 32.90
CA TRP A 255 16.84 5.53 31.52
C TRP A 255 16.41 6.94 31.13
N THR A 256 16.81 7.39 29.93
CA THR A 256 16.42 8.68 29.35
C THR A 256 15.74 8.45 28.00
N ARG A 257 14.55 9.04 27.78
CA ARG A 257 13.86 9.00 26.47
C ARG A 257 14.58 9.92 25.48
N VAL A 258 15.31 9.34 24.55
CA VAL A 258 16.16 10.05 23.57
C VAL A 258 15.49 10.29 22.22
N LEU A 259 14.51 9.45 21.86
CA LEU A 259 13.68 9.67 20.67
C LEU A 259 12.20 9.55 21.04
N ARG A 260 11.38 10.50 20.57
CA ARG A 260 9.92 10.39 20.60
C ARG A 260 9.45 9.79 19.29
N GLY A 261 8.63 8.75 19.35
CA GLY A 261 8.07 8.08 18.18
C GLY A 261 6.59 7.74 18.37
N SER A 262 5.94 7.44 17.25
CA SER A 262 4.68 6.68 17.23
C SER A 262 4.95 5.18 17.38
N TYR A 263 3.93 4.35 17.23
CA TYR A 263 3.99 2.87 17.30
C TYR A 263 5.06 2.24 16.39
N GLY A 264 5.32 0.95 16.62
CA GLY A 264 6.18 0.09 15.78
C GLY A 264 7.62 0.58 15.73
N MET A 265 8.40 0.24 16.75
CA MET A 265 9.78 0.72 16.90
C MET A 265 10.78 -0.45 16.99
N VAL A 266 11.80 -0.42 16.13
CA VAL A 266 12.91 -1.41 16.06
C VAL A 266 14.27 -0.72 15.96
N LEU A 267 15.33 -1.40 16.41
CA LEU A 267 16.66 -0.85 16.68
C LEU A 267 17.79 -1.69 16.05
N ALA A 268 18.77 -1.01 15.48
CA ALA A 268 20.05 -1.59 15.09
C ALA A 268 21.22 -0.73 15.59
N ILE A 269 22.30 -1.36 16.03
CA ILE A 269 23.49 -0.71 16.61
C ILE A 269 24.74 -1.20 15.88
N SER A 270 25.62 -0.28 15.48
CA SER A 270 26.78 -0.60 14.64
C SER A 270 27.69 -1.66 15.28
N PRO A 271 28.19 -2.66 14.53
CA PRO A 271 29.27 -3.53 15.01
C PRO A 271 30.52 -2.74 15.42
N ALA A 272 30.71 -1.54 14.85
CA ALA A 272 31.80 -0.62 15.15
C ALA A 272 31.42 0.50 16.14
N PHE A 273 30.31 0.35 16.89
CA PHE A 273 29.71 1.38 17.76
C PHE A 273 30.69 2.05 18.74
N ALA A 274 31.66 1.31 19.30
CA ALA A 274 32.69 1.86 20.17
C ALA A 274 33.51 3.00 19.50
N SER A 275 33.58 3.00 18.16
CA SER A 275 34.30 3.97 17.33
C SER A 275 33.39 4.91 16.53
N ASP A 276 32.29 4.43 15.94
CA ASP A 276 31.40 5.21 15.07
C ASP A 276 30.13 5.74 15.75
N ARG A 277 29.89 5.30 16.99
CA ARG A 277 28.75 5.63 17.86
C ARG A 277 27.38 5.58 17.16
N THR A 278 27.27 4.79 16.08
CA THR A 278 26.11 4.81 15.20
C THR A 278 25.03 3.86 15.68
N VAL A 279 23.82 4.40 15.83
CA VAL A 279 22.59 3.67 16.13
C VAL A 279 21.52 4.07 15.12
N LEU A 280 20.67 3.13 14.73
CA LEU A 280 19.52 3.36 13.87
C LEU A 280 18.24 2.91 14.58
N ALA A 281 17.19 3.69 14.44
CA ALA A 281 15.86 3.40 14.97
C ALA A 281 14.83 3.57 13.85
N ALA A 282 14.07 2.50 13.56
CA ALA A 282 12.99 2.55 12.57
C ALA A 282 11.65 2.68 13.30
N THR A 283 10.76 3.50 12.75
CA THR A 283 9.47 3.89 13.35
C THR A 283 8.40 4.06 12.27
N TYR A 284 7.11 4.15 12.62
CA TYR A 284 6.07 4.60 11.69
C TYR A 284 6.36 6.01 11.11
N GLY A 285 7.11 6.85 11.82
CA GLY A 285 7.58 8.15 11.31
C GLY A 285 8.77 8.08 10.34
N GLY A 286 9.28 6.89 10.03
CA GLY A 286 10.49 6.67 9.22
C GLY A 286 11.68 6.15 10.05
N VAL A 287 12.84 6.07 9.40
CA VAL A 287 14.13 5.67 10.01
C VAL A 287 14.88 6.91 10.48
N TYR A 288 15.50 6.79 11.65
CA TYR A 288 16.33 7.80 12.29
C TYR A 288 17.72 7.22 12.54
N ARG A 289 18.76 8.05 12.38
CA ARG A 289 20.16 7.73 12.68
C ARG A 289 20.70 8.63 13.77
N SER A 290 21.36 8.04 14.76
CA SER A 290 22.29 8.69 15.66
C SER A 290 23.74 8.37 15.23
N THR A 291 24.66 9.28 15.55
CA THR A 291 26.12 9.08 15.41
C THR A 291 26.86 9.46 16.70
N ASP A 292 26.14 9.55 17.82
CA ASP A 292 26.61 10.06 19.12
C ASP A 292 26.24 9.15 20.32
N GLY A 293 25.89 7.89 20.05
CA GLY A 293 25.54 6.92 21.08
C GLY A 293 24.03 6.73 21.30
N GLY A 294 23.21 7.34 20.45
CA GLY A 294 21.76 7.42 20.60
C GLY A 294 21.28 8.67 21.35
N VAL A 295 22.12 9.69 21.53
CA VAL A 295 21.79 10.90 22.29
C VAL A 295 20.99 11.88 21.42
N THR A 296 21.41 12.11 20.17
CA THR A 296 20.67 12.89 19.17
C THR A 296 20.38 12.07 17.91
N TRP A 297 19.31 12.44 17.20
CA TRP A 297 18.74 11.64 16.13
C TRP A 297 18.38 12.50 14.93
N THR A 298 18.93 12.15 13.76
CA THR A 298 18.59 12.74 12.46
C THR A 298 17.64 11.80 11.72
N ARG A 299 16.50 12.32 11.24
CA ARG A 299 15.57 11.55 10.39
C ARG A 299 16.18 11.36 9.00
N LEU A 300 16.20 10.13 8.51
CA LEU A 300 16.69 9.81 7.17
C LEU A 300 15.59 9.99 6.11
N ALA A 301 15.99 10.16 4.85
CA ALA A 301 15.07 10.01 3.73
C ALA A 301 14.70 8.53 3.58
N THR A 302 13.42 8.19 3.68
CA THR A 302 12.96 6.79 3.68
C THR A 302 11.87 6.52 2.65
N PRO A 303 11.82 5.29 2.09
CA PRO A 303 10.69 4.84 1.29
C PRO A 303 9.42 4.75 2.14
N GLY A 304 8.27 4.69 1.47
CA GLY A 304 6.99 4.40 2.12
C GLY A 304 6.93 2.93 2.56
N PHE A 305 7.20 2.65 3.83
CA PHE A 305 7.23 1.28 4.38
C PHE A 305 5.85 0.58 4.45
N GLY A 306 4.79 1.21 3.96
CA GLY A 306 3.40 0.77 4.15
C GLY A 306 2.72 1.45 5.34
N GLY A 307 1.43 1.17 5.53
CA GLY A 307 0.61 1.77 6.60
C GLY A 307 1.01 1.34 8.03
N PHE A 308 1.88 0.34 8.18
CA PHE A 308 2.34 -0.21 9.45
C PHE A 308 3.84 0.04 9.72
N GLY A 309 4.49 0.88 8.91
CA GLY A 309 5.90 1.20 9.08
C GLY A 309 6.86 0.01 8.87
N PRO A 310 8.16 0.21 9.17
CA PRO A 310 9.16 -0.84 9.13
C PRO A 310 9.05 -1.77 10.35
N SER A 311 8.88 -3.06 10.10
CA SER A 311 8.70 -4.12 11.10
C SER A 311 10.02 -4.66 11.67
N CYS A 312 11.11 -4.53 10.91
CA CYS A 312 12.43 -5.03 11.29
C CYS A 312 13.55 -4.26 10.57
N LEU A 313 14.72 -4.18 11.20
CA LEU A 313 15.88 -3.43 10.72
C LEU A 313 17.17 -4.21 11.02
N VAL A 314 18.05 -4.36 10.03
CA VAL A 314 19.37 -4.99 10.20
C VAL A 314 20.44 -4.25 9.39
N ILE A 315 21.69 -4.39 9.81
CA ILE A 315 22.86 -3.75 9.19
C ILE A 315 23.96 -4.78 8.93
N SER A 316 24.87 -4.47 8.00
CA SER A 316 26.03 -5.31 7.68
C SER A 316 26.98 -5.47 8.88
N PRO A 317 27.60 -6.65 9.10
CA PRO A 317 28.76 -6.79 9.98
C PRO A 317 29.91 -5.83 9.66
N ASP A 318 30.03 -5.44 8.39
CA ASP A 318 31.04 -4.51 7.87
C ASP A 318 30.48 -3.09 7.63
N PHE A 319 29.39 -2.71 8.33
CA PHE A 319 28.67 -1.44 8.10
C PHE A 319 29.56 -0.20 8.08
N SER A 320 30.59 -0.12 8.94
CA SER A 320 31.55 1.00 8.96
C SER A 320 32.37 1.15 7.67
N ARG A 321 32.40 0.14 6.80
CA ARG A 321 33.02 0.15 5.46
C ARG A 321 32.01 0.18 4.32
N ASP A 322 30.98 -0.69 4.38
CA ASP A 322 30.05 -0.89 3.27
C ASP A 322 28.75 -0.09 3.37
N GLN A 323 28.53 0.59 4.51
CA GLN A 323 27.33 1.38 4.86
C GLN A 323 26.00 0.69 4.49
N THR A 324 25.98 -0.65 4.49
CA THR A 324 24.88 -1.46 3.94
C THR A 324 23.89 -1.88 5.03
N LEU A 325 22.61 -1.62 4.79
CA LEU A 325 21.51 -1.94 5.71
C LEU A 325 20.23 -2.34 4.98
N PHE A 326 19.36 -3.03 5.71
CA PHE A 326 18.09 -3.56 5.21
C PHE A 326 16.97 -3.26 6.21
N ALA A 327 15.82 -2.84 5.69
CA ALA A 327 14.61 -2.59 6.47
C ALA A 327 13.45 -3.37 5.86
N GLY A 328 12.76 -4.17 6.68
CA GLY A 328 11.56 -4.91 6.29
C GLY A 328 10.30 -4.13 6.68
N GLY A 329 9.28 -4.22 5.84
CA GLY A 329 7.92 -3.72 6.08
C GLY A 329 6.96 -4.47 5.15
N ASP A 330 6.22 -3.76 4.30
CA ASP A 330 5.51 -4.37 3.16
C ASP A 330 6.45 -5.16 2.21
N VAL A 331 7.71 -4.75 2.12
CA VAL A 331 8.77 -5.31 1.26
C VAL A 331 10.10 -5.30 2.03
N VAL A 332 11.18 -5.90 1.49
CA VAL A 332 12.54 -5.60 1.98
C VAL A 332 13.12 -4.46 1.16
N TYR A 333 13.46 -3.37 1.84
CA TYR A 333 14.28 -2.28 1.30
C TYR A 333 15.75 -2.47 1.68
N ARG A 334 16.64 -1.99 0.83
CA ARG A 334 18.10 -2.06 0.93
C ARG A 334 18.69 -0.68 0.72
N SER A 335 19.72 -0.34 1.49
CA SER A 335 20.57 0.83 1.28
C SER A 335 22.04 0.41 1.34
N THR A 336 22.90 1.13 0.62
CA THR A 336 24.38 0.95 0.62
C THR A 336 25.12 2.26 0.89
N ASP A 337 24.43 3.25 1.48
CA ASP A 337 24.92 4.60 1.71
C ASP A 337 24.50 5.15 3.08
N GLY A 338 24.30 4.25 4.05
CA GLY A 338 23.98 4.60 5.44
C GLY A 338 22.51 4.98 5.66
N GLY A 339 21.65 4.70 4.68
CA GLY A 339 20.21 4.98 4.69
C GLY A 339 19.85 6.31 4.05
N THR A 340 20.75 6.86 3.22
CA THR A 340 20.57 8.14 2.51
C THR A 340 19.69 7.95 1.27
N THR A 341 19.87 6.83 0.55
CA THR A 341 18.98 6.34 -0.51
C THR A 341 18.62 4.88 -0.26
N TRP A 342 17.50 4.45 -0.83
CA TRP A 342 16.95 3.11 -0.63
C TRP A 342 16.44 2.54 -1.96
N THR A 343 16.73 1.26 -2.20
CA THR A 343 16.21 0.46 -3.31
C THR A 343 15.36 -0.68 -2.77
N GLU A 344 14.35 -1.11 -3.52
CA GLU A 344 13.66 -2.36 -3.20
C GLU A 344 14.55 -3.57 -3.48
N SER A 345 14.48 -4.58 -2.60
CA SER A 345 15.35 -5.75 -2.57
C SER A 345 14.58 -7.07 -2.58
N PHE A 346 13.39 -7.12 -1.95
CA PHE A 346 12.53 -8.32 -1.98
C PHE A 346 11.04 -7.99 -1.97
N ARG A 347 10.29 -8.67 -2.84
CA ARG A 347 8.84 -8.84 -2.80
C ARG A 347 8.50 -10.32 -2.93
N ARG A 348 7.42 -10.79 -2.29
CA ARG A 348 6.99 -12.20 -2.29
C ARG A 348 6.75 -12.71 -3.71
N LEU A 349 7.50 -13.73 -4.09
CA LEU A 349 7.34 -14.42 -5.37
C LEU A 349 6.08 -15.29 -5.32
N LEU A 350 5.04 -14.90 -6.04
CA LEU A 350 3.85 -15.72 -6.28
C LEU A 350 3.86 -16.27 -7.72
N SER A 351 3.30 -17.46 -7.88
CA SER A 351 3.00 -18.05 -9.17
C SER A 351 1.75 -17.40 -9.75
N VAL A 352 1.82 -16.96 -11.01
CA VAL A 352 0.70 -16.32 -11.73
C VAL A 352 0.31 -17.18 -12.95
N PRO A 353 -0.53 -18.22 -12.76
CA PRO A 353 -1.05 -19.02 -13.86
C PRO A 353 -2.16 -18.34 -14.67
N ALA A 354 -2.75 -17.23 -14.20
CA ALA A 354 -3.87 -16.59 -14.88
C ALA A 354 -3.81 -15.04 -14.82
N LEU A 355 -4.09 -14.40 -15.96
CA LEU A 355 -4.19 -12.95 -16.11
C LEU A 355 -5.38 -12.61 -17.01
N VAL A 356 -6.20 -11.64 -16.61
CA VAL A 356 -7.23 -11.04 -17.49
C VAL A 356 -7.26 -9.52 -17.33
N VAL A 357 -7.50 -8.83 -18.45
CA VAL A 357 -7.57 -7.37 -18.54
C VAL A 357 -9.02 -6.99 -18.89
N SER A 358 -9.54 -5.91 -18.31
CA SER A 358 -10.91 -5.43 -18.61
C SER A 358 -11.07 -5.11 -20.10
N PRO A 359 -12.19 -5.49 -20.74
CA PRO A 359 -12.56 -4.98 -22.06
C PRO A 359 -12.62 -3.44 -22.13
N ALA A 360 -12.82 -2.77 -20.99
CA ALA A 360 -12.87 -1.32 -20.85
C ALA A 360 -11.57 -0.72 -20.25
N PHE A 361 -10.45 -1.44 -20.29
CA PHE A 361 -9.16 -1.04 -19.67
C PHE A 361 -8.68 0.37 -20.03
N ALA A 362 -8.92 0.81 -21.28
CA ALA A 362 -8.55 2.16 -21.73
C ALA A 362 -9.26 3.29 -20.96
N SER A 363 -10.34 2.98 -20.24
CA SER A 363 -11.07 3.89 -19.34
C SER A 363 -11.06 3.46 -17.87
N ASP A 364 -11.21 2.16 -17.57
CA ASP A 364 -11.35 1.65 -16.19
C ASP A 364 -10.04 1.16 -15.55
N ARG A 365 -8.97 1.05 -16.35
CA ARG A 365 -7.61 0.63 -15.97
C ARG A 365 -7.56 -0.68 -15.15
N THR A 366 -8.59 -1.51 -15.25
CA THR A 366 -8.82 -2.63 -14.35
C THR A 366 -8.27 -3.93 -14.94
N LEU A 367 -7.45 -4.63 -14.15
CA LEU A 367 -6.95 -5.98 -14.48
C LEU A 367 -7.01 -6.88 -13.25
N PHE A 368 -7.05 -8.19 -13.50
CA PHE A 368 -7.13 -9.22 -12.47
C PHE A 368 -6.01 -10.26 -12.64
N VAL A 369 -5.43 -10.65 -11.50
CA VAL A 369 -4.31 -11.57 -11.41
C VAL A 369 -4.72 -12.77 -10.58
N GLY A 370 -4.74 -13.94 -11.21
CA GLY A 370 -5.00 -15.22 -10.55
C GLY A 370 -3.68 -15.84 -10.13
N SER A 371 -3.59 -16.21 -8.86
CA SER A 371 -2.36 -16.69 -8.23
C SER A 371 -2.61 -17.88 -7.31
N SER A 372 -1.54 -18.52 -6.84
CA SER A 372 -1.58 -19.57 -5.82
C SER A 372 -2.17 -19.14 -4.46
N GLU A 373 -2.43 -17.84 -4.24
CA GLU A 373 -3.01 -17.31 -3.00
C GLU A 373 -4.39 -16.67 -3.18
N GLY A 374 -4.77 -16.29 -4.40
CA GLY A 374 -6.09 -15.73 -4.69
C GLY A 374 -6.20 -14.96 -6.00
N VAL A 375 -7.35 -14.31 -6.19
CA VAL A 375 -7.55 -13.28 -7.22
C VAL A 375 -7.21 -11.92 -6.62
N TYR A 376 -6.32 -11.21 -7.29
CA TYR A 376 -6.00 -9.82 -6.99
C TYR A 376 -6.61 -8.91 -8.06
N ARG A 377 -7.03 -7.70 -7.68
CA ARG A 377 -7.53 -6.64 -8.57
C ARG A 377 -6.64 -5.42 -8.53
N SER A 378 -6.27 -4.92 -9.70
CA SER A 378 -5.74 -3.56 -9.90
C SER A 378 -6.80 -2.69 -10.56
N GLN A 379 -6.77 -1.38 -10.26
CA GLN A 379 -7.60 -0.35 -10.90
C GLN A 379 -6.76 0.86 -11.38
N ASP A 380 -5.44 0.72 -11.38
CA ASP A 380 -4.46 1.77 -11.67
C ASP A 380 -3.51 1.38 -12.81
N ALA A 381 -4.00 0.53 -13.71
CA ALA A 381 -3.30 -0.04 -14.86
C ALA A 381 -2.15 -1.00 -14.50
N GLY A 382 -2.16 -1.53 -13.29
CA GLY A 382 -1.22 -2.55 -12.82
C GLY A 382 -0.06 -2.00 -11.97
N GLN A 383 -0.23 -0.86 -11.29
CA GLN A 383 0.77 -0.30 -10.38
C GLN A 383 0.63 -0.92 -8.98
N THR A 384 -0.60 -1.02 -8.47
CA THR A 384 -0.95 -1.71 -7.22
C THR A 384 -2.04 -2.75 -7.46
N ALA A 385 -2.10 -3.79 -6.62
CA ALA A 385 -3.24 -4.67 -6.56
C ALA A 385 -3.62 -5.08 -5.14
N VAL A 386 -4.92 -5.29 -4.92
CA VAL A 386 -5.52 -5.75 -3.67
C VAL A 386 -6.01 -7.19 -3.85
N LEU A 387 -5.73 -8.07 -2.89
CA LEU A 387 -6.32 -9.41 -2.81
C LEU A 387 -7.82 -9.29 -2.54
N ILE A 388 -8.67 -9.74 -3.47
CA ILE A 388 -10.14 -9.61 -3.38
C ILE A 388 -10.86 -10.93 -3.09
N VAL A 389 -10.22 -12.08 -3.31
CA VAL A 389 -10.67 -13.39 -2.82
C VAL A 389 -9.49 -14.35 -2.74
N ALA A 390 -9.39 -15.11 -1.65
CA ALA A 390 -8.30 -16.07 -1.42
C ALA A 390 -8.60 -17.46 -2.01
N GLY A 391 -7.54 -18.19 -2.38
CA GLY A 391 -7.59 -19.56 -2.90
C GLY A 391 -6.55 -19.82 -3.99
N ASP A 392 -6.19 -21.09 -4.23
CA ASP A 392 -5.25 -21.45 -5.29
C ASP A 392 -5.92 -21.33 -6.67
N VAL A 393 -5.82 -20.15 -7.30
CA VAL A 393 -6.43 -19.83 -8.60
C VAL A 393 -5.51 -20.31 -9.72
N GLN A 394 -6.06 -21.17 -10.59
CA GLN A 394 -5.38 -21.74 -11.74
C GLN A 394 -5.89 -21.14 -13.06
N ALA A 395 -7.11 -20.58 -13.10
CA ALA A 395 -7.70 -19.97 -14.30
C ALA A 395 -8.54 -18.72 -13.97
N LEU A 396 -8.59 -17.75 -14.89
CA LEU A 396 -9.51 -16.61 -14.86
C LEU A 396 -10.22 -16.48 -16.21
N ALA A 397 -11.48 -16.06 -16.18
CA ALA A 397 -12.21 -15.59 -17.35
C ALA A 397 -13.06 -14.37 -16.99
N ILE A 398 -13.14 -13.40 -17.91
CA ILE A 398 -13.87 -12.14 -17.75
C ILE A 398 -14.92 -12.01 -18.86
N SER A 399 -16.09 -11.44 -18.55
CA SER A 399 -17.12 -11.24 -19.58
C SER A 399 -16.63 -10.27 -20.67
N PRO A 400 -16.88 -10.53 -21.97
CA PRO A 400 -16.71 -9.53 -23.04
C PRO A 400 -17.56 -8.27 -22.83
N SER A 401 -18.58 -8.33 -21.97
CA SER A 401 -19.45 -7.22 -21.57
C SER A 401 -19.29 -6.85 -20.09
N TYR A 402 -18.11 -7.11 -19.51
CA TYR A 402 -17.78 -6.84 -18.10
C TYR A 402 -18.12 -5.42 -17.63
N SER A 403 -17.96 -4.40 -18.47
CA SER A 403 -18.35 -3.01 -18.18
C SER A 403 -19.86 -2.80 -18.00
N THR A 404 -20.68 -3.82 -18.25
CA THR A 404 -22.15 -3.81 -18.15
C THR A 404 -22.65 -4.88 -17.18
N ASP A 405 -22.00 -6.04 -17.10
CA ASP A 405 -22.43 -7.16 -16.24
C ASP A 405 -21.57 -7.42 -15.00
N GLY A 406 -20.34 -6.88 -14.94
CA GLY A 406 -19.41 -7.06 -13.82
C GLY A 406 -18.89 -8.48 -13.62
N ILE A 407 -19.09 -9.41 -14.57
CA ILE A 407 -18.89 -10.85 -14.35
C ILE A 407 -17.45 -11.27 -14.56
N ILE A 408 -16.91 -11.95 -13.54
CA ILE A 408 -15.61 -12.61 -13.52
C ILE A 408 -15.80 -14.03 -12.99
N LEU A 409 -15.09 -14.99 -13.59
CA LEU A 409 -15.03 -16.38 -13.16
C LEU A 409 -13.58 -16.73 -12.79
N ALA A 410 -13.39 -17.37 -11.64
CA ALA A 410 -12.11 -17.85 -11.15
C ALA A 410 -12.15 -19.36 -10.94
N GLY A 411 -11.28 -20.09 -11.64
CA GLY A 411 -11.12 -21.54 -11.52
C GLY A 411 -9.97 -21.85 -10.57
N THR A 412 -10.23 -22.71 -9.58
CA THR A 412 -9.27 -23.03 -8.52
C THR A 412 -8.78 -24.48 -8.61
N ARG A 413 -7.69 -24.77 -7.89
CA ARG A 413 -7.08 -26.12 -7.85
C ARG A 413 -7.95 -27.16 -7.12
N ASP A 414 -8.66 -26.77 -6.06
CA ASP A 414 -9.36 -27.73 -5.19
C ASP A 414 -10.77 -27.29 -4.75
N ALA A 415 -11.22 -26.09 -5.14
CA ALA A 415 -12.49 -25.50 -4.67
C ALA A 415 -13.47 -25.15 -5.80
N GLY A 416 -13.22 -25.59 -7.05
CA GLY A 416 -14.12 -25.41 -8.18
C GLY A 416 -14.04 -24.02 -8.81
N VAL A 417 -15.19 -23.51 -9.27
CA VAL A 417 -15.32 -22.18 -9.87
C VAL A 417 -15.95 -21.22 -8.87
N PHE A 418 -15.36 -20.05 -8.69
CA PHE A 418 -15.98 -18.90 -8.04
C PHE A 418 -16.43 -17.88 -9.08
N ARG A 419 -17.53 -17.17 -8.80
CA ARG A 419 -18.12 -16.16 -9.66
C ARG A 419 -18.31 -14.85 -8.90
N SER A 420 -17.86 -13.75 -9.49
CA SER A 420 -18.29 -12.39 -9.14
C SER A 420 -19.36 -11.89 -10.13
N ALA A 421 -20.15 -10.90 -9.71
CA ALA A 421 -21.17 -10.23 -10.51
C ALA A 421 -21.15 -8.69 -10.36
N ASP A 422 -20.07 -8.17 -9.77
CA ASP A 422 -19.95 -6.79 -9.27
C ASP A 422 -18.54 -6.21 -9.45
N GLY A 423 -17.77 -6.73 -10.41
CA GLY A 423 -16.40 -6.28 -10.67
C GLY A 423 -15.36 -6.83 -9.70
N GLY A 424 -15.66 -7.94 -9.01
CA GLY A 424 -14.80 -8.56 -8.01
C GLY A 424 -14.97 -8.00 -6.60
N GLY A 425 -16.07 -7.30 -6.31
CA GLY A 425 -16.40 -6.82 -4.96
C GLY A 425 -16.91 -7.93 -4.04
N SER A 426 -17.62 -8.91 -4.60
CA SER A 426 -18.05 -10.13 -3.91
C SER A 426 -17.93 -11.36 -4.82
N TRP A 427 -17.82 -12.54 -4.19
CA TRP A 427 -17.60 -13.81 -4.87
C TRP A 427 -18.48 -14.91 -4.25
N ALA A 428 -19.10 -15.71 -5.11
CA ALA A 428 -19.88 -16.89 -4.71
C ALA A 428 -19.30 -18.15 -5.36
N ALA A 429 -19.23 -19.25 -4.59
CA ALA A 429 -18.87 -20.56 -5.14
C ALA A 429 -19.98 -21.07 -6.08
N ALA A 430 -19.60 -21.58 -7.24
CA ALA A 430 -20.52 -22.11 -8.23
C ALA A 430 -20.88 -23.58 -7.94
N THR A 431 -22.07 -23.99 -8.37
CA THR A 431 -22.62 -25.34 -8.08
C THR A 431 -22.54 -26.27 -9.29
N GLY A 432 -22.56 -27.59 -9.05
CA GLY A 432 -22.74 -28.61 -10.09
C GLY A 432 -21.46 -29.12 -10.78
N LEU A 433 -20.28 -28.61 -10.43
CA LEU A 433 -19.02 -29.30 -10.75
C LEU A 433 -18.87 -30.54 -9.84
N THR A 434 -18.60 -31.71 -10.42
CA THR A 434 -18.25 -32.93 -9.67
C THR A 434 -16.74 -33.13 -9.52
N ASN A 435 -15.92 -32.34 -10.23
CA ASN A 435 -14.48 -32.24 -10.03
C ASN A 435 -14.13 -30.76 -9.80
N LEU A 436 -13.41 -30.49 -8.70
CA LEU A 436 -13.11 -29.13 -8.25
C LEU A 436 -11.75 -28.59 -8.74
N ASN A 437 -10.97 -29.39 -9.48
CA ASN A 437 -9.69 -29.01 -10.05
C ASN A 437 -9.89 -28.37 -11.44
N VAL A 438 -10.14 -27.06 -11.46
CA VAL A 438 -10.43 -26.29 -12.67
C VAL A 438 -9.13 -25.76 -13.28
N ARG A 439 -8.82 -26.17 -14.51
CA ARG A 439 -7.54 -25.91 -15.20
C ARG A 439 -7.62 -24.80 -16.24
N ALA A 440 -8.77 -24.64 -16.88
CA ALA A 440 -9.04 -23.52 -17.78
C ALA A 440 -10.53 -23.13 -17.75
N LEU A 441 -10.79 -21.85 -18.01
CA LEU A 441 -12.13 -21.29 -18.17
C LEU A 441 -12.23 -20.59 -19.52
N ALA A 442 -13.38 -20.70 -20.17
CA ALA A 442 -13.68 -19.96 -21.39
C ALA A 442 -15.15 -19.50 -21.39
N VAL A 443 -15.39 -18.26 -21.82
CA VAL A 443 -16.73 -17.69 -22.02
C VAL A 443 -17.00 -17.50 -23.51
N SER A 444 -18.26 -17.49 -23.91
CA SER A 444 -18.64 -17.18 -25.29
C SER A 444 -18.38 -15.70 -25.64
N PRO A 445 -18.12 -15.36 -26.92
CA PRO A 445 -18.07 -13.98 -27.39
C PRO A 445 -19.39 -13.21 -27.19
N SER A 446 -20.50 -13.93 -27.00
CA SER A 446 -21.86 -13.39 -26.84
C SER A 446 -22.44 -13.65 -25.45
N PHE A 447 -21.57 -13.77 -24.43
CA PHE A 447 -21.91 -14.18 -23.05
C PHE A 447 -23.06 -13.39 -22.44
N LEU A 448 -23.16 -12.09 -22.71
CA LEU A 448 -24.26 -11.22 -22.26
C LEU A 448 -25.66 -11.73 -22.68
N SER A 449 -25.74 -12.46 -23.79
CA SER A 449 -26.98 -12.99 -24.36
C SER A 449 -27.15 -14.50 -24.18
N ASP A 450 -26.11 -15.31 -24.44
CA ASP A 450 -26.19 -16.78 -24.43
C ASP A 450 -25.77 -17.42 -23.09
N ARG A 451 -25.19 -16.62 -22.18
CA ARG A 451 -24.78 -16.98 -20.81
C ARG A 451 -23.85 -18.20 -20.73
N THR A 452 -23.23 -18.57 -21.86
CA THR A 452 -22.53 -19.83 -22.03
C THR A 452 -21.06 -19.73 -21.64
N ALA A 453 -20.66 -20.55 -20.68
CA ALA A 453 -19.26 -20.71 -20.27
C ALA A 453 -18.89 -22.19 -20.19
N PHE A 454 -17.59 -22.47 -20.28
CA PHE A 454 -16.98 -23.79 -20.22
C PHE A 454 -15.85 -23.80 -19.18
N ALA A 455 -15.79 -24.87 -18.39
CA ALA A 455 -14.74 -25.13 -17.41
C ALA A 455 -14.09 -26.47 -17.73
N ALA A 456 -12.78 -26.46 -17.95
CA ALA A 456 -11.96 -27.66 -18.09
C ALA A 456 -11.44 -28.08 -16.72
N THR A 457 -11.51 -29.38 -16.44
CA THR A 457 -11.10 -29.96 -15.15
C THR A 457 -10.26 -31.21 -15.35
N ALA A 458 -9.72 -31.74 -14.24
CA ALA A 458 -9.05 -33.04 -14.22
C ALA A 458 -9.98 -34.26 -14.51
N ASP A 459 -11.32 -34.10 -14.52
CA ASP A 459 -12.28 -35.12 -14.99
C ASP A 459 -13.34 -34.51 -15.95
N GLY A 460 -12.83 -33.87 -17.01
CA GLY A 460 -13.60 -33.48 -18.17
C GLY A 460 -14.01 -32.01 -18.20
N ILE A 461 -14.99 -31.72 -19.07
CA ILE A 461 -15.52 -30.39 -19.31
C ILE A 461 -16.89 -30.27 -18.62
N PHE A 462 -17.12 -29.12 -18.01
CA PHE A 462 -18.42 -28.67 -17.53
C PHE A 462 -18.87 -27.44 -18.35
N ARG A 463 -20.18 -27.29 -18.53
CA ARG A 463 -20.80 -26.15 -19.21
C ARG A 463 -21.76 -25.44 -18.26
N SER A 464 -21.78 -24.10 -18.33
CA SER A 464 -22.80 -23.27 -17.70
C SER A 464 -23.67 -22.60 -18.77
N THR A 465 -24.94 -22.36 -18.44
CA THR A 465 -25.85 -21.41 -19.13
C THR A 465 -26.46 -20.41 -18.15
N THR A 466 -25.85 -20.29 -16.97
CA THR A 466 -26.31 -19.53 -15.81
C THR A 466 -25.23 -18.56 -15.34
N TRP A 467 -24.52 -17.97 -16.32
CA TRP A 467 -23.43 -17.01 -16.10
C TRP A 467 -22.24 -17.56 -15.29
N GLY A 468 -22.07 -18.88 -15.24
CA GLY A 468 -21.07 -19.54 -14.40
C GLY A 468 -21.49 -19.75 -12.93
N GLY A 469 -22.74 -19.48 -12.55
CA GLY A 469 -23.25 -19.74 -11.20
C GLY A 469 -23.61 -21.22 -10.94
N SER A 470 -24.00 -21.94 -11.99
CA SER A 470 -24.18 -23.40 -11.96
C SER A 470 -23.68 -24.07 -13.24
N TRP A 471 -23.29 -25.34 -13.11
CA TRP A 471 -22.54 -26.09 -14.11
C TRP A 471 -23.12 -27.50 -14.26
N SER A 472 -23.01 -28.08 -15.45
CA SER A 472 -23.34 -29.48 -15.73
C SER A 472 -22.24 -30.15 -16.56
N GLN A 473 -22.02 -31.45 -16.37
CA GLN A 473 -20.96 -32.17 -17.08
C GLN A 473 -21.28 -32.27 -18.58
N ALA A 474 -20.32 -31.89 -19.41
CA ALA A 474 -20.44 -31.66 -20.84
C ALA A 474 -19.32 -32.38 -21.60
N SER A 475 -19.12 -33.67 -21.27
CA SER A 475 -17.91 -34.45 -21.62
C SER A 475 -18.14 -35.60 -22.61
N THR A 476 -19.31 -35.67 -23.25
CA THR A 476 -19.69 -36.77 -24.16
C THR A 476 -18.76 -36.85 -25.37
N GLY A 477 -18.11 -38.00 -25.59
CA GLY A 477 -17.19 -38.22 -26.73
C GLY A 477 -15.72 -37.89 -26.44
N LEU A 478 -15.38 -37.30 -25.29
CA LEU A 478 -13.99 -37.18 -24.84
C LEU A 478 -13.45 -38.56 -24.43
N THR A 479 -12.37 -39.03 -25.08
CA THR A 479 -11.69 -40.29 -24.70
C THR A 479 -10.57 -40.09 -23.67
N ASN A 480 -10.19 -38.84 -23.38
CA ASN A 480 -9.35 -38.45 -22.25
C ASN A 480 -10.01 -37.26 -21.53
N ARG A 481 -9.94 -37.25 -20.20
CA ARG A 481 -10.64 -36.28 -19.34
C ARG A 481 -9.73 -35.39 -18.49
N ASP A 482 -8.40 -35.53 -18.57
CA ASP A 482 -7.52 -34.46 -18.09
C ASP A 482 -7.53 -33.34 -19.14
N VAL A 483 -8.44 -32.37 -18.97
CA VAL A 483 -8.61 -31.24 -19.88
C VAL A 483 -7.88 -30.04 -19.31
N ARG A 484 -6.98 -29.47 -20.11
CA ARG A 484 -6.00 -28.46 -19.68
C ARG A 484 -6.19 -27.10 -20.33
N SER A 485 -6.76 -27.06 -21.53
CA SER A 485 -7.02 -25.82 -22.27
C SER A 485 -8.36 -25.86 -22.98
N LEU A 486 -8.98 -24.69 -23.14
CA LEU A 486 -10.24 -24.48 -23.86
C LEU A 486 -10.09 -23.28 -24.78
N ALA A 487 -10.73 -23.34 -25.95
CA ALA A 487 -10.86 -22.21 -26.85
C ALA A 487 -12.26 -22.20 -27.49
N VAL A 488 -12.93 -21.06 -27.47
CA VAL A 488 -14.26 -20.87 -28.09
C VAL A 488 -14.09 -20.10 -29.40
N SER A 489 -14.83 -20.48 -30.44
CA SER A 489 -14.77 -19.78 -31.74
C SER A 489 -15.20 -18.31 -31.60
N PRO A 490 -14.52 -17.34 -32.25
CA PRO A 490 -15.01 -15.96 -32.39
C PRO A 490 -16.42 -15.88 -32.99
N THR A 491 -16.82 -16.88 -33.80
CA THR A 491 -18.15 -17.00 -34.43
C THR A 491 -19.09 -17.99 -33.73
N PHE A 492 -18.81 -18.36 -32.46
CA PHE A 492 -19.56 -19.36 -31.67
C PHE A 492 -21.08 -19.21 -31.69
N ALA A 493 -21.62 -17.98 -31.69
CA ALA A 493 -23.06 -17.74 -31.77
C ALA A 493 -23.71 -18.47 -32.96
N THR A 494 -22.98 -18.54 -34.09
CA THR A 494 -23.40 -19.19 -35.35
C THR A 494 -22.82 -20.59 -35.56
N ASP A 495 -21.53 -20.81 -35.29
CA ASP A 495 -20.84 -22.07 -35.61
C ASP A 495 -20.78 -23.09 -34.45
N ARG A 496 -21.20 -22.65 -33.25
CA ARG A 496 -21.24 -23.41 -31.99
C ARG A 496 -19.96 -24.21 -31.68
N THR A 497 -18.83 -23.73 -32.19
CA THR A 497 -17.56 -24.45 -32.18
C THR A 497 -16.72 -24.12 -30.95
N VAL A 498 -16.23 -25.17 -30.30
CA VAL A 498 -15.31 -25.11 -29.15
C VAL A 498 -14.23 -26.18 -29.33
N TRP A 499 -12.99 -25.87 -28.94
CA TRP A 499 -11.89 -26.83 -28.87
C TRP A 499 -11.44 -27.05 -27.43
N ALA A 500 -10.99 -28.27 -27.13
CA ALA A 500 -10.54 -28.68 -25.80
C ALA A 500 -9.23 -29.48 -25.89
N GLY A 501 -8.17 -28.93 -25.31
CA GLY A 501 -6.87 -29.57 -25.22
C GLY A 501 -6.78 -30.48 -23.99
N THR A 502 -6.41 -31.74 -24.21
CA THR A 502 -6.32 -32.77 -23.17
C THR A 502 -4.91 -33.31 -23.03
N ALA A 503 -4.67 -34.15 -22.02
CA ALA A 503 -3.42 -34.89 -21.87
C ALA A 503 -3.12 -35.90 -23.00
N ALA A 504 -4.07 -36.22 -23.88
CA ALA A 504 -3.89 -37.17 -24.98
C ALA A 504 -4.20 -36.63 -26.39
N GLY A 505 -4.59 -35.36 -26.51
CA GLY A 505 -4.82 -34.72 -27.81
C GLY A 505 -5.86 -33.59 -27.76
N LEU A 506 -6.18 -33.06 -28.93
CA LEU A 506 -7.17 -32.01 -29.14
C LEU A 506 -8.53 -32.59 -29.52
N PHE A 507 -9.59 -32.08 -28.90
CA PHE A 507 -10.97 -32.37 -29.26
C PHE A 507 -11.69 -31.10 -29.74
N ARG A 508 -12.75 -31.29 -30.53
CA ARG A 508 -13.63 -30.25 -31.05
C ARG A 508 -15.10 -30.65 -30.86
N SER A 509 -15.92 -29.68 -30.45
CA SER A 509 -17.37 -29.71 -30.52
C SER A 509 -17.85 -28.73 -31.60
N THR A 510 -19.01 -29.00 -32.20
CA THR A 510 -19.73 -28.09 -33.13
C THR A 510 -21.21 -27.94 -32.76
N ASP A 511 -21.59 -28.33 -31.55
CA ASP A 511 -22.98 -28.34 -31.04
C ASP A 511 -23.15 -27.52 -29.75
N GLY A 512 -22.12 -26.75 -29.38
CA GLY A 512 -22.10 -25.95 -28.16
C GLY A 512 -21.55 -26.69 -26.94
N GLY A 513 -20.70 -27.71 -27.17
CA GLY A 513 -20.09 -28.55 -26.14
C GLY A 513 -20.97 -29.69 -25.63
N GLN A 514 -21.98 -30.12 -26.39
CA GLN A 514 -22.82 -31.28 -26.03
C GLN A 514 -22.11 -32.59 -26.37
N THR A 515 -21.46 -32.66 -27.54
CA THR A 515 -20.62 -33.78 -27.97
C THR A 515 -19.27 -33.31 -28.50
N TRP A 516 -18.27 -34.18 -28.37
CA TRP A 516 -16.87 -33.92 -28.72
C TRP A 516 -16.31 -35.01 -29.62
N THR A 517 -15.45 -34.60 -30.56
CA THR A 517 -14.75 -35.47 -31.51
C THR A 517 -13.27 -35.12 -31.57
N ALA A 518 -12.39 -36.05 -31.94
CA ALA A 518 -10.96 -35.79 -32.03
C ALA A 518 -10.63 -34.84 -33.21
N SER A 519 -9.80 -33.82 -32.97
CA SER A 519 -9.51 -32.72 -33.91
C SER A 519 -8.07 -32.80 -34.43
N GLY A 520 -7.72 -33.93 -35.06
CA GLY A 520 -6.46 -34.17 -35.76
C GLY A 520 -5.20 -34.36 -34.89
N LEU A 521 -4.97 -33.50 -33.89
CA LEU A 521 -3.77 -33.52 -33.04
C LEU A 521 -3.92 -34.56 -31.92
N THR A 522 -3.35 -35.76 -32.12
CA THR A 522 -3.44 -36.91 -31.20
C THR A 522 -2.12 -37.23 -30.53
N GLY A 523 -2.16 -37.92 -29.37
CA GLY A 523 -0.96 -38.37 -28.64
C GLY A 523 -0.13 -37.24 -28.02
N ARG A 524 -0.72 -36.08 -27.78
CA ARG A 524 -0.04 -34.86 -27.29
C ARG A 524 -0.75 -34.31 -26.06
N ILE A 525 0.01 -33.88 -25.05
CA ILE A 525 -0.52 -33.06 -23.95
C ILE A 525 -0.69 -31.65 -24.48
N VAL A 526 -1.93 -31.21 -24.71
CA VAL A 526 -2.25 -29.88 -25.26
C VAL A 526 -2.50 -28.90 -24.12
N GLN A 527 -1.49 -28.07 -23.84
CA GLN A 527 -1.39 -27.20 -22.68
C GLN A 527 -2.01 -25.82 -22.94
N ALA A 528 -1.93 -25.31 -24.18
CA ALA A 528 -2.47 -24.02 -24.58
C ALA A 528 -3.19 -24.11 -25.95
N LEU A 529 -4.20 -23.27 -26.14
CA LEU A 529 -4.93 -23.13 -27.41
C LEU A 529 -5.19 -21.66 -27.69
N ALA A 530 -5.06 -21.27 -28.96
CA ALA A 530 -5.49 -19.95 -29.42
C ALA A 530 -6.10 -20.01 -30.83
N VAL A 531 -7.09 -19.18 -31.07
CA VAL A 531 -7.84 -19.07 -32.34
C VAL A 531 -7.54 -17.72 -32.98
N SER A 532 -7.39 -17.66 -34.30
CA SER A 532 -7.29 -16.37 -35.00
C SER A 532 -8.57 -15.53 -34.79
N PRO A 533 -8.46 -14.23 -34.50
CA PRO A 533 -9.63 -13.33 -34.49
C PRO A 533 -10.39 -13.29 -35.83
N ALA A 534 -9.74 -13.67 -36.94
CA ALA A 534 -10.36 -13.82 -38.26
C ALA A 534 -10.71 -15.27 -38.63
N PHE A 535 -10.89 -16.15 -37.64
CA PHE A 535 -11.11 -17.60 -37.85
C PHE A 535 -12.15 -17.94 -38.92
N ALA A 536 -13.24 -17.16 -39.01
CA ALA A 536 -14.30 -17.35 -40.00
C ALA A 536 -13.75 -17.45 -41.44
N THR A 537 -12.73 -16.65 -41.77
CA THR A 537 -12.08 -16.57 -43.09
C THR A 537 -10.74 -17.30 -43.15
N ASP A 538 -9.85 -17.15 -42.16
CA ASP A 538 -8.48 -17.69 -42.22
C ASP A 538 -8.31 -19.09 -41.62
N ARG A 539 -9.33 -19.59 -40.93
CA ARG A 539 -9.41 -20.91 -40.27
C ARG A 539 -8.19 -21.29 -39.42
N THR A 540 -7.45 -20.29 -38.94
CA THR A 540 -6.15 -20.49 -38.30
C THR A 540 -6.30 -20.72 -36.80
N LEU A 541 -5.63 -21.76 -36.30
CA LEU A 541 -5.52 -22.13 -34.90
C LEU A 541 -4.06 -22.44 -34.55
N LEU A 542 -3.69 -22.19 -33.29
CA LEU A 542 -2.43 -22.63 -32.69
C LEU A 542 -2.70 -23.50 -31.45
N ALA A 543 -1.92 -24.56 -31.30
CA ALA A 543 -1.97 -25.49 -30.18
C ALA A 543 -0.57 -25.64 -29.55
N GLY A 544 -0.42 -25.11 -28.34
CA GLY A 544 0.76 -25.27 -27.52
C GLY A 544 0.71 -26.61 -26.81
N THR A 545 1.79 -27.40 -26.92
CA THR A 545 1.88 -28.72 -26.27
C THR A 545 3.07 -28.78 -25.33
N ALA A 546 3.11 -29.81 -24.49
CA ALA A 546 4.28 -30.11 -23.66
C ALA A 546 5.53 -30.52 -24.46
N ASN A 547 5.46 -30.56 -25.79
CA ASN A 547 6.60 -30.76 -26.69
C ASN A 547 6.34 -30.06 -28.04
N GLY A 548 6.42 -28.72 -28.02
CA GLY A 548 6.38 -27.83 -29.17
C GLY A 548 5.01 -27.30 -29.58
N LEU A 549 5.05 -26.39 -30.57
CA LEU A 549 3.89 -25.69 -31.09
C LEU A 549 3.37 -26.36 -32.36
N PHE A 550 2.04 -26.40 -32.51
CA PHE A 550 1.36 -26.88 -33.72
C PHE A 550 0.42 -25.82 -34.27
N ARG A 551 0.29 -25.78 -35.61
CA ARG A 551 -0.58 -24.85 -36.34
C ARG A 551 -1.53 -25.60 -37.28
N SER A 552 -2.77 -25.12 -37.35
CA SER A 552 -3.78 -25.51 -38.33
C SER A 552 -4.25 -24.28 -39.11
N THR A 553 -4.66 -24.49 -40.37
CA THR A 553 -5.27 -23.48 -41.26
C THR A 553 -6.54 -23.98 -41.94
N ASP A 554 -7.15 -25.05 -41.41
CA ASP A 554 -8.35 -25.72 -41.96
C ASP A 554 -9.47 -25.87 -40.92
N GLY A 555 -9.33 -25.23 -39.75
CA GLY A 555 -10.28 -25.32 -38.65
C GLY A 555 -9.99 -26.43 -37.64
N GLY A 556 -8.76 -26.97 -37.64
CA GLY A 556 -8.31 -28.01 -36.73
C GLY A 556 -8.56 -29.42 -37.24
N GLN A 557 -8.69 -29.62 -38.55
CA GLN A 557 -8.77 -30.95 -39.18
C GLN A 557 -7.36 -31.54 -39.31
N THR A 558 -6.40 -30.77 -39.83
CA THR A 558 -4.98 -31.13 -39.91
C THR A 558 -4.10 -30.14 -39.16
N TRP A 559 -2.92 -30.61 -38.74
CA TRP A 559 -1.98 -29.87 -37.92
C TRP A 559 -0.55 -30.10 -38.41
N THR A 560 0.23 -29.02 -38.45
CA THR A 560 1.66 -29.02 -38.81
C THR A 560 2.47 -28.50 -37.62
N ALA A 561 3.73 -28.95 -37.49
CA ALA A 561 4.62 -28.43 -36.45
C ALA A 561 5.04 -26.99 -36.81
N SER A 562 4.99 -26.09 -35.83
CA SER A 562 5.14 -24.64 -35.99
C SER A 562 6.27 -24.09 -35.10
N GLY A 563 7.37 -24.84 -35.01
CA GLY A 563 8.54 -24.51 -34.20
C GLY A 563 8.45 -24.91 -32.73
N LEU A 564 9.43 -24.42 -31.95
CA LEU A 564 9.58 -24.62 -30.49
C LEU A 564 9.62 -26.11 -30.04
N GLY A 565 10.08 -27.02 -30.90
CA GLY A 565 10.17 -28.46 -30.57
C GLY A 565 10.99 -28.73 -29.30
N GLY A 566 10.53 -29.67 -28.47
CA GLY A 566 11.12 -29.98 -27.17
C GLY A 566 10.76 -29.02 -26.02
N GLN A 567 10.02 -27.93 -26.29
CA GLN A 567 9.60 -26.95 -25.28
C GLN A 567 8.16 -27.20 -24.80
N ASP A 568 7.84 -26.83 -23.56
CA ASP A 568 6.48 -26.90 -22.99
C ASP A 568 5.76 -25.54 -23.10
N ILE A 569 4.78 -25.45 -23.98
CA ILE A 569 4.12 -24.19 -24.36
C ILE A 569 2.86 -23.96 -23.50
N ARG A 570 2.95 -23.08 -22.50
CA ARG A 570 1.91 -22.84 -21.49
C ARG A 570 0.92 -21.73 -21.87
N ALA A 571 1.36 -20.71 -22.62
CA ALA A 571 0.51 -19.60 -23.04
C ALA A 571 0.66 -19.30 -24.54
N LEU A 572 -0.41 -18.83 -25.16
CA LEU A 572 -0.44 -18.37 -26.56
C LEU A 572 -1.31 -17.13 -26.68
N LEU A 573 -0.83 -16.13 -27.40
CA LEU A 573 -1.54 -14.87 -27.60
C LEU A 573 -1.42 -14.38 -29.06
N LEU A 574 -2.57 -14.09 -29.66
CA LEU A 574 -2.71 -13.42 -30.95
C LEU A 574 -3.44 -12.10 -30.73
N PHE A 575 -3.05 -11.05 -31.45
CA PHE A 575 -3.76 -9.76 -31.40
C PHE A 575 -4.87 -9.69 -32.46
N SER A 576 -5.81 -8.74 -32.32
CA SER A 576 -6.83 -8.46 -33.34
C SER A 576 -6.24 -8.07 -34.70
N THR A 577 -4.99 -7.60 -34.72
CA THR A 577 -4.19 -7.28 -35.91
C THR A 577 -3.53 -8.48 -36.59
N PHE A 578 -3.57 -9.68 -35.98
CA PHE A 578 -2.96 -10.92 -36.51
C PHE A 578 -3.21 -11.20 -38.01
N PRO A 579 -4.39 -10.94 -38.59
CA PRO A 579 -4.63 -11.15 -40.02
C PRO A 579 -3.73 -10.30 -40.94
N VAL A 580 -3.20 -9.19 -40.41
CA VAL A 580 -2.35 -8.21 -41.10
C VAL A 580 -0.88 -8.31 -40.67
N ASP A 581 -0.60 -8.28 -39.36
CA ASP A 581 0.77 -8.23 -38.83
C ASP A 581 1.39 -9.61 -38.57
N ARG A 582 0.57 -10.68 -38.58
CA ARG A 582 0.96 -12.06 -38.29
C ARG A 582 1.68 -12.24 -36.93
N LEU A 583 1.44 -11.33 -36.00
CA LEU A 583 2.12 -11.28 -34.71
C LEU A 583 1.54 -12.29 -33.72
N VAL A 584 2.42 -13.12 -33.14
CA VAL A 584 2.08 -14.12 -32.13
C VAL A 584 3.11 -14.09 -31.00
N PHE A 585 2.65 -14.28 -29.76
CA PHE A 585 3.51 -14.55 -28.62
C PHE A 585 3.21 -15.93 -28.02
N ALA A 586 4.25 -16.63 -27.57
CA ALA A 586 4.17 -17.90 -26.89
C ALA A 586 4.90 -17.82 -25.54
N GLY A 587 4.21 -18.19 -24.47
CA GLY A 587 4.78 -18.35 -23.14
C GLY A 587 5.24 -19.80 -22.97
N VAL A 588 6.53 -19.96 -22.70
CA VAL A 588 7.23 -21.24 -22.66
C VAL A 588 7.71 -21.50 -21.24
N TYR A 589 7.45 -22.69 -20.71
CA TYR A 589 8.00 -23.13 -19.43
C TYR A 589 9.53 -23.33 -19.60
N ASP A 590 10.33 -22.73 -18.71
CA ASP A 590 11.80 -22.56 -18.78
C ASP A 590 12.36 -21.78 -20.01
N GLY A 591 11.60 -21.66 -21.10
CA GLY A 591 12.00 -20.95 -22.32
C GLY A 591 11.72 -19.45 -22.35
N GLY A 592 10.82 -18.94 -21.50
CA GLY A 592 10.45 -17.52 -21.43
C GLY A 592 9.36 -17.13 -22.45
N VAL A 593 9.38 -15.88 -22.92
CA VAL A 593 8.48 -15.39 -23.96
C VAL A 593 9.16 -15.40 -25.32
N MET A 594 8.55 -16.13 -26.25
CA MET A 594 8.92 -16.18 -27.66
C MET A 594 7.95 -15.33 -28.49
N GLN A 595 8.48 -14.59 -29.46
CA GLN A 595 7.73 -13.79 -30.44
C GLN A 595 7.86 -14.39 -31.84
N SER A 596 6.79 -14.34 -32.61
CA SER A 596 6.77 -14.60 -34.06
C SER A 596 6.12 -13.43 -34.79
N THR A 597 6.65 -13.05 -35.95
CA THR A 597 6.11 -11.99 -36.82
C THR A 597 5.71 -12.52 -38.21
N ASP A 598 5.56 -13.84 -38.35
CA ASP A 598 5.25 -14.52 -39.62
C ASP A 598 4.11 -15.56 -39.47
N GLY A 599 3.38 -15.51 -38.36
CA GLY A 599 2.21 -16.36 -38.11
C GLY A 599 2.55 -17.66 -37.39
N GLY A 600 3.69 -17.70 -36.71
CA GLY A 600 4.21 -18.84 -35.96
C GLY A 600 5.13 -19.76 -36.75
N ALA A 601 5.67 -19.33 -37.90
CA ALA A 601 6.59 -20.13 -38.71
C ALA A 601 8.05 -20.03 -38.20
N THR A 602 8.48 -18.83 -37.80
CA THR A 602 9.75 -18.60 -37.09
C THR A 602 9.54 -17.87 -35.76
N TRP A 603 10.50 -18.02 -34.85
CA TRP A 603 10.39 -17.58 -33.46
C TRP A 603 11.71 -16.98 -32.96
N GLN A 604 11.62 -15.88 -32.22
CA GLN A 604 12.74 -15.23 -31.52
C GLN A 604 12.42 -15.04 -30.02
N PRO A 605 13.38 -15.22 -29.10
CA PRO A 605 13.17 -14.93 -27.69
C PRO A 605 13.16 -13.41 -27.44
N ILE A 606 12.31 -12.94 -26.53
CA ILE A 606 12.28 -11.55 -26.07
C ILE A 606 12.45 -11.47 -24.54
N ASN A 607 13.42 -12.23 -24.01
CA ASN A 607 13.57 -12.52 -22.57
C ASN A 607 14.45 -11.52 -21.78
N GLU A 608 14.81 -10.38 -22.37
CA GLU A 608 15.71 -9.41 -21.75
C GLU A 608 15.00 -8.70 -20.58
N GLY A 609 15.62 -8.66 -19.40
CA GLY A 609 15.01 -8.22 -18.13
C GLY A 609 14.15 -9.26 -17.40
N LEU A 610 13.68 -10.33 -18.07
CA LEU A 610 12.80 -11.33 -17.45
C LEU A 610 13.60 -12.34 -16.60
N VAL A 611 13.50 -12.20 -15.26
CA VAL A 611 14.35 -12.92 -14.28
C VAL A 611 14.03 -14.41 -14.12
N ASP A 612 12.77 -14.82 -14.34
CA ASP A 612 12.35 -16.22 -14.35
C ASP A 612 11.63 -16.51 -15.67
N ARG A 613 12.05 -17.60 -16.32
CA ARG A 613 11.61 -17.95 -17.68
C ARG A 613 10.45 -18.94 -17.69
N ARG A 614 9.92 -19.35 -16.54
CA ARG A 614 8.73 -20.22 -16.45
C ARG A 614 7.45 -19.41 -16.61
N VAL A 615 7.17 -19.03 -17.86
CA VAL A 615 5.96 -18.26 -18.22
C VAL A 615 4.76 -19.19 -18.22
N LEU A 616 3.71 -18.77 -17.49
CA LEU A 616 2.46 -19.50 -17.35
C LEU A 616 1.29 -18.79 -18.05
N ALA A 617 1.26 -17.45 -18.01
CA ALA A 617 0.21 -16.63 -18.59
C ALA A 617 0.77 -15.50 -19.46
N LEU A 618 0.04 -15.12 -20.52
CA LEU A 618 0.29 -13.94 -21.35
C LEU A 618 -1.03 -13.21 -21.64
N VAL A 619 -1.06 -11.89 -21.51
CA VAL A 619 -2.22 -11.07 -21.88
C VAL A 619 -1.79 -9.72 -22.48
N TYR A 620 -2.59 -9.20 -23.40
CA TYR A 620 -2.37 -7.87 -23.99
C TYR A 620 -2.93 -6.78 -23.08
N ARG A 621 -2.12 -5.76 -22.78
CA ARG A 621 -2.55 -4.51 -22.15
C ARG A 621 -2.74 -3.44 -23.22
N PRO A 622 -3.98 -2.96 -23.47
CA PRO A 622 -4.22 -1.84 -24.37
C PRO A 622 -3.44 -0.58 -23.96
N PRO A 623 -3.11 0.31 -24.91
CA PRO A 623 -2.72 1.67 -24.57
C PRO A 623 -3.94 2.41 -23.98
N TRP A 624 -3.70 3.42 -23.15
CA TRP A 624 -4.74 4.36 -22.75
C TRP A 624 -4.37 5.79 -23.10
N ALA A 625 -5.36 6.57 -23.51
CA ALA A 625 -5.21 8.01 -23.57
C ALA A 625 -5.04 8.54 -22.14
N PRO A 626 -4.11 9.48 -21.90
CA PRO A 626 -3.90 10.00 -20.57
C PRO A 626 -5.10 10.84 -20.12
N SER A 627 -5.29 10.96 -18.80
CA SER A 627 -5.99 12.11 -18.24
C SER A 627 -5.19 13.40 -18.54
N PRO A 628 -5.68 14.62 -18.26
CA PRO A 628 -4.90 15.84 -18.41
C PRO A 628 -3.58 15.89 -17.59
N TRP A 629 -3.36 14.89 -16.73
CA TRP A 629 -2.29 14.82 -15.72
C TRP A 629 -1.35 13.62 -15.93
N GLU A 630 -1.50 12.87 -17.03
CA GLU A 630 -0.71 11.66 -17.33
C GLU A 630 0.09 11.77 -18.63
N THR A 631 1.08 10.89 -18.78
CA THR A 631 1.69 10.61 -20.08
C THR A 631 0.98 9.43 -20.73
N SER A 632 0.75 9.51 -22.05
CA SER A 632 0.10 8.44 -22.81
C SER A 632 0.91 7.15 -22.71
N ARG A 633 0.39 6.13 -22.01
CA ARG A 633 1.09 4.85 -21.90
C ARG A 633 0.89 4.00 -23.16
N PRO A 634 1.98 3.55 -23.82
CA PRO A 634 1.88 2.65 -24.98
C PRO A 634 1.26 1.30 -24.60
N ALA A 635 0.92 0.51 -25.62
CA ALA A 635 0.48 -0.87 -25.43
C ALA A 635 1.60 -1.72 -24.80
N ALA A 636 1.24 -2.82 -24.15
CA ALA A 636 2.21 -3.78 -23.62
C ALA A 636 1.73 -5.22 -23.69
N LEU A 637 2.68 -6.14 -23.58
CA LEU A 637 2.44 -7.53 -23.22
C LEU A 637 2.67 -7.67 -21.71
N LEU A 638 1.73 -8.32 -21.00
CA LEU A 638 1.91 -8.72 -19.62
C LEU A 638 2.16 -10.23 -19.53
N ALA A 639 3.13 -10.64 -18.71
CA ALA A 639 3.47 -12.04 -18.46
C ALA A 639 3.27 -12.40 -16.98
N GLY A 640 2.63 -13.53 -16.74
CA GLY A 640 2.58 -14.20 -15.44
C GLY A 640 3.57 -15.36 -15.41
N ILE A 641 4.43 -15.39 -14.40
CA ILE A 641 5.51 -16.37 -14.25
C ILE A 641 5.36 -17.20 -12.96
N GLU A 642 6.03 -18.36 -12.89
CA GLU A 642 5.89 -19.32 -11.79
C GLU A 642 6.50 -18.86 -10.46
N ALA A 643 7.60 -18.10 -10.46
CA ALA A 643 8.17 -17.51 -9.24
C ALA A 643 8.54 -16.03 -9.43
N GLY A 644 7.56 -15.18 -9.75
CA GLY A 644 7.84 -13.74 -9.82
C GLY A 644 6.75 -12.83 -10.33
N TRP A 645 5.47 -13.14 -10.05
CA TRP A 645 4.38 -12.16 -10.21
C TRP A 645 4.14 -11.70 -11.68
N VAL A 646 3.82 -10.42 -11.89
CA VAL A 646 3.45 -9.85 -13.21
C VAL A 646 4.54 -8.92 -13.74
N TRP A 647 4.96 -9.18 -14.98
CA TRP A 647 5.93 -8.38 -15.72
C TRP A 647 5.31 -7.73 -16.95
N GLU A 648 5.81 -6.56 -17.33
CA GLU A 648 5.40 -5.75 -18.48
C GLU A 648 6.52 -5.65 -19.52
N TYR A 649 6.20 -5.88 -20.79
CA TYR A 649 7.06 -5.58 -21.94
C TYR A 649 6.36 -4.57 -22.86
N VAL A 650 6.96 -3.40 -23.03
CA VAL A 650 6.35 -2.28 -23.76
C VAL A 650 6.45 -2.47 -25.28
N LEU A 651 5.32 -2.28 -25.96
CA LEU A 651 5.20 -2.38 -27.42
C LEU A 651 5.38 -0.99 -28.06
N SER A 652 6.63 -0.59 -28.24
CA SER A 652 7.02 0.71 -28.81
C SER A 652 7.01 0.73 -30.36
N PRO A 653 6.11 1.49 -31.01
CA PRO A 653 5.90 1.42 -32.45
C PRO A 653 7.10 1.95 -33.24
N GLY A 654 7.69 1.11 -34.10
CA GLY A 654 8.86 1.47 -34.89
C GLY A 654 8.62 2.58 -35.93
N THR A 655 9.64 3.41 -36.10
CA THR A 655 9.87 4.24 -37.29
C THR A 655 10.57 3.41 -38.38
N PRO A 656 10.18 3.55 -39.67
CA PRO A 656 10.87 2.86 -40.75
C PRO A 656 12.27 3.44 -40.96
N THR A 657 13.30 2.60 -40.81
CA THR A 657 14.69 2.93 -41.19
C THR A 657 14.81 2.93 -42.73
N PRO A 658 15.58 3.84 -43.36
CA PRO A 658 15.65 3.95 -44.81
C PRO A 658 16.22 2.69 -45.52
N THR A 659 15.90 2.61 -46.82
CA THR A 659 16.18 1.49 -47.74
C THR A 659 17.63 0.99 -47.68
N PRO A 660 17.88 -0.34 -47.69
CA PRO A 660 19.23 -0.88 -47.79
C PRO A 660 19.86 -0.51 -49.14
N SER A 661 21.02 0.14 -49.10
CA SER A 661 21.88 0.37 -50.27
C SER A 661 22.50 -0.96 -50.73
N PRO A 662 22.65 -1.22 -52.04
CA PRO A 662 23.12 -2.51 -52.54
C PRO A 662 24.55 -2.82 -52.11
N SER A 663 24.76 -4.03 -51.57
CA SER A 663 26.08 -4.54 -51.16
C SER A 663 26.90 -4.98 -52.39
N PRO A 664 28.23 -4.75 -52.43
CA PRO A 664 29.07 -5.10 -53.57
C PRO A 664 29.27 -6.63 -53.73
N THR A 665 29.58 -7.02 -54.97
CA THR A 665 29.59 -8.39 -55.47
C THR A 665 30.66 -9.30 -54.85
N ALA A 666 30.30 -10.56 -54.57
CA ALA A 666 31.22 -11.69 -54.45
C ALA A 666 31.05 -12.65 -55.66
N PRO A 667 32.12 -13.27 -56.19
CA PRO A 667 32.08 -13.93 -57.50
C PRO A 667 31.50 -15.34 -57.50
N THR A 668 31.08 -15.78 -58.69
CA THR A 668 30.35 -17.02 -58.98
C THR A 668 31.22 -18.29 -59.00
N ALA A 669 30.62 -19.42 -58.62
CA ALA A 669 31.00 -20.78 -59.07
C ALA A 669 29.71 -21.59 -59.35
N THR A 670 29.78 -22.63 -60.19
CA THR A 670 28.60 -23.08 -60.98
C THR A 670 28.45 -24.61 -61.07
N SER A 671 27.23 -25.05 -61.42
CA SER A 671 26.82 -26.34 -62.03
C SER A 671 26.70 -27.63 -61.17
N THR A 672 25.44 -28.05 -61.06
CA THR A 672 24.81 -29.41 -60.99
C THR A 672 25.21 -30.35 -62.18
N PRO A 673 24.70 -31.61 -62.35
CA PRO A 673 23.62 -32.38 -61.67
C PRO A 673 23.91 -33.90 -61.37
N THR A 674 22.83 -34.68 -61.14
CA THR A 674 22.66 -36.18 -61.19
C THR A 674 23.21 -37.06 -60.05
N GLY A 675 22.52 -38.12 -59.56
CA GLY A 675 21.19 -38.69 -59.91
C GLY A 675 20.61 -39.72 -58.89
N THR A 676 19.37 -40.19 -59.11
CA THR A 676 18.52 -41.10 -58.28
C THR A 676 18.76 -42.62 -58.55
N PRO A 677 18.09 -43.66 -57.93
CA PRO A 677 16.77 -43.71 -57.24
C PRO A 677 16.51 -44.68 -56.02
N THR A 678 15.34 -44.50 -55.36
CA THR A 678 14.40 -45.47 -54.70
C THR A 678 14.83 -46.73 -53.91
N SER A 679 14.21 -46.97 -52.73
CA SER A 679 13.21 -48.06 -52.48
C SER A 679 12.70 -48.14 -51.01
N SER A 680 11.64 -48.93 -50.76
CA SER A 680 11.05 -49.29 -49.44
C SER A 680 10.21 -50.57 -49.58
N PRO A 681 10.19 -51.51 -48.60
CA PRO A 681 8.95 -51.76 -47.82
C PRO A 681 9.13 -52.32 -46.38
N THR A 682 7.99 -52.49 -45.68
CA THR A 682 7.80 -52.86 -44.25
C THR A 682 7.79 -54.38 -43.94
N ALA A 683 8.16 -54.77 -42.70
CA ALA A 683 7.70 -56.02 -42.04
C ALA A 683 7.68 -55.90 -40.49
N THR A 684 6.79 -56.65 -39.82
CA THR A 684 6.59 -56.69 -38.34
C THR A 684 6.68 -58.13 -37.82
N PRO A 685 6.93 -58.39 -36.51
CA PRO A 685 5.82 -58.85 -35.63
C PRO A 685 5.88 -58.40 -34.14
N MET A 686 4.95 -58.94 -33.32
CA MET A 686 4.60 -58.64 -31.89
C MET A 686 4.32 -60.00 -31.17
N PRO A 687 3.83 -60.14 -29.89
CA PRO A 687 3.79 -59.28 -28.68
C PRO A 687 4.07 -60.03 -27.31
N THR A 688 3.68 -59.41 -26.17
CA THR A 688 3.46 -59.93 -24.78
C THR A 688 4.66 -60.02 -23.81
N GLY A 689 4.54 -59.78 -22.48
CA GLY A 689 3.39 -59.36 -21.64
C GLY A 689 3.76 -58.99 -20.17
N THR A 690 2.78 -58.51 -19.38
CA THR A 690 2.83 -58.09 -17.94
C THR A 690 2.49 -59.24 -16.95
N PRO A 691 2.54 -59.16 -15.57
CA PRO A 691 2.30 -58.00 -14.66
C PRO A 691 3.14 -57.91 -13.33
N THR A 692 2.71 -57.01 -12.41
CA THR A 692 3.21 -56.70 -11.02
C THR A 692 2.72 -57.68 -9.93
N PRO A 693 3.25 -57.72 -8.65
CA PRO A 693 3.05 -56.67 -7.61
C PRO A 693 4.21 -56.47 -6.55
N SER A 694 3.95 -55.72 -5.47
CA SER A 694 4.85 -55.33 -4.34
C SER A 694 4.54 -56.12 -3.03
N PRO A 695 5.43 -56.22 -1.99
CA PRO A 695 5.29 -55.37 -0.78
C PRO A 695 6.52 -55.13 0.19
N THR A 696 6.49 -54.00 0.92
CA THR A 696 6.73 -53.80 2.39
C THR A 696 8.09 -54.07 3.14
N ALA A 697 8.70 -52.94 3.60
CA ALA A 697 9.27 -52.58 4.94
C ALA A 697 10.56 -53.16 5.62
N THR A 698 11.10 -52.28 6.50
CA THR A 698 12.23 -52.29 7.48
C THR A 698 12.06 -53.27 8.68
N PRO A 699 13.02 -53.52 9.64
CA PRO A 699 13.94 -52.53 10.30
C PRO A 699 15.33 -52.97 10.91
N MET A 700 16.05 -51.97 11.49
CA MET A 700 16.88 -51.97 12.74
C MET A 700 18.37 -52.47 12.87
N LEU A 701 19.18 -51.55 13.45
CA LEU A 701 20.21 -51.65 14.53
C LEU A 701 21.70 -52.10 14.32
N THR A 702 22.59 -51.09 14.48
CA THR A 702 23.83 -50.96 15.29
C THR A 702 24.97 -52.01 15.32
N ARG A 703 26.23 -51.50 15.26
CA ARG A 703 27.28 -51.71 16.30
C ARG A 703 28.51 -50.78 16.17
N THR A 704 29.05 -50.37 17.32
CA THR A 704 30.41 -49.82 17.56
C THR A 704 31.31 -50.93 18.17
N PRO A 705 32.64 -50.77 18.50
CA PRO A 705 33.41 -49.53 18.76
C PRO A 705 34.92 -49.49 18.32
N THR A 706 35.63 -48.46 18.83
CA THR A 706 37.07 -48.38 19.27
C THR A 706 38.26 -48.00 18.37
N SER A 707 39.16 -47.22 19.01
CA SER A 707 40.63 -47.05 18.90
C SER A 707 41.29 -46.17 17.81
N SER A 708 41.83 -45.03 18.28
CA SER A 708 42.97 -44.23 17.78
C SER A 708 44.31 -44.78 18.38
N PRO A 709 45.49 -44.09 18.39
CA PRO A 709 45.92 -42.83 17.74
C PRO A 709 47.35 -42.88 17.10
N THR A 710 47.85 -41.73 16.63
CA THR A 710 49.24 -41.17 16.66
C THR A 710 49.62 -40.46 15.35
N ALA A 711 50.55 -39.50 15.30
CA ALA A 711 50.97 -38.45 16.25
C ALA A 711 51.85 -37.42 15.47
N MET A 712 51.89 -36.15 15.89
CA MET A 712 52.74 -35.12 15.25
C MET A 712 53.31 -34.15 16.31
N PRO A 713 54.63 -33.90 16.36
CA PRO A 713 55.25 -33.05 17.38
C PRO A 713 55.44 -31.58 16.96
N SER A 714 55.34 -30.68 17.94
CA SER A 714 55.87 -29.30 17.92
C SER A 714 57.23 -29.28 18.66
N PRO A 715 58.05 -28.21 18.57
CA PRO A 715 58.02 -27.24 19.69
C PRO A 715 58.37 -25.75 19.35
N SER A 716 57.97 -24.85 20.25
CA SER A 716 58.51 -23.47 20.47
C SER A 716 59.45 -23.47 21.72
N PRO A 717 59.91 -22.36 22.35
CA PRO A 717 59.93 -20.91 22.05
C PRO A 717 61.36 -20.28 22.30
N THR A 718 61.47 -18.98 22.71
CA THR A 718 62.61 -18.22 23.36
C THR A 718 63.00 -16.89 22.64
N VAL A 719 63.65 -15.87 23.25
CA VAL A 719 63.15 -14.82 24.18
C VAL A 719 64.23 -13.73 24.51
N THR A 720 64.01 -12.44 24.15
CA THR A 720 64.51 -11.16 24.79
C THR A 720 66.07 -10.90 24.76
N PRO A 721 66.70 -9.67 24.93
CA PRO A 721 66.28 -8.32 25.41
C PRO A 721 66.63 -7.04 24.55
N VAL A 722 66.24 -5.88 25.13
CA VAL A 722 66.48 -4.41 24.88
C VAL A 722 67.99 -3.96 24.93
N PRO A 723 68.45 -2.68 24.67
CA PRO A 723 67.80 -1.35 24.92
C PRO A 723 68.07 -0.10 24.01
N THR A 724 67.26 0.96 24.25
CA THR A 724 67.39 2.45 24.08
C THR A 724 68.43 3.14 23.17
N ALA A 725 67.98 4.22 22.48
CA ALA A 725 68.44 5.61 22.72
C ALA A 725 67.57 6.69 22.01
N THR A 726 67.42 7.87 22.63
CA THR A 726 66.88 9.13 22.03
C THR A 726 67.72 10.32 22.54
N PRO A 727 68.14 11.26 21.68
CA PRO A 727 67.92 12.67 22.02
C PRO A 727 67.67 13.62 20.81
N THR A 728 66.91 14.68 21.06
CA THR A 728 66.87 15.97 20.30
C THR A 728 67.90 16.97 20.93
N PRO A 729 68.01 18.29 20.61
CA PRO A 729 67.23 19.19 19.74
C PRO A 729 68.06 20.27 18.93
N VAL A 730 67.36 21.31 18.45
CA VAL A 730 67.80 22.70 18.10
C VAL A 730 68.59 22.99 16.81
N THR A 731 68.01 23.75 15.87
CA THR A 731 68.40 25.16 15.55
C THR A 731 67.55 25.81 14.44
N SER A 732 67.49 27.14 14.46
CA SER A 732 66.95 28.04 13.43
C SER A 732 67.99 29.14 13.16
N PRO A 733 68.10 29.68 11.93
CA PRO A 733 67.98 31.14 11.83
C PRO A 733 67.38 31.69 10.51
N THR A 734 66.48 32.69 10.63
CA THR A 734 66.32 33.84 9.70
C THR A 734 67.44 34.88 9.96
N PRO A 735 67.67 36.01 9.22
CA PRO A 735 66.70 36.88 8.48
C PRO A 735 67.25 37.61 7.19
N VAL A 736 66.69 38.81 6.87
CA VAL A 736 67.15 39.89 5.92
C VAL A 736 66.82 39.69 4.42
N ALA A 737 66.14 40.55 3.64
CA ALA A 737 65.40 41.84 3.77
C ALA A 737 66.05 43.19 3.31
N THR A 738 65.41 43.85 2.31
CA THR A 738 65.38 45.31 1.96
C THR A 738 64.21 45.53 0.98
N ALA A 739 63.26 46.49 1.03
CA ALA A 739 63.21 47.92 1.43
C ALA A 739 63.69 48.89 0.31
N THR A 740 63.12 50.09 0.03
CA THR A 740 62.04 50.93 0.64
C THR A 740 61.42 51.88 -0.43
N LEU A 741 60.33 52.65 -0.23
CA LEU A 741 60.28 54.01 0.37
C LEU A 741 58.84 54.60 0.55
N THR A 742 58.75 55.75 1.25
CA THR A 742 57.60 56.49 1.86
C THR A 742 57.16 57.75 1.04
N PRO A 743 56.31 58.76 1.49
CA PRO A 743 55.61 59.04 2.79
C PRO A 743 54.15 59.65 2.75
N THR A 744 53.63 60.05 3.94
CA THR A 744 52.51 61.01 4.26
C THR A 744 51.04 60.64 3.94
N GLY A 745 50.01 61.04 4.73
CA GLY A 745 49.96 61.82 6.00
C GLY A 745 48.54 61.85 6.67
N THR A 746 48.44 62.37 7.90
CA THR A 746 47.23 62.40 8.80
C THR A 746 46.51 63.78 8.81
N PRO A 747 45.27 63.98 9.36
CA PRO A 747 45.00 64.01 10.82
C PRO A 747 43.56 63.60 11.30
N THR A 748 43.30 63.79 12.60
CA THR A 748 42.10 63.46 13.42
C THR A 748 41.06 64.60 13.50
N ALA A 749 39.77 64.32 13.81
CA ALA A 749 38.94 65.04 14.83
C ALA A 749 37.42 64.68 14.82
N THR A 750 36.72 65.03 15.90
CA THR A 750 35.28 64.80 16.17
C THR A 750 34.46 66.10 16.10
N ALA A 751 33.20 66.08 15.64
CA ALA A 751 32.17 67.08 16.01
C ALA A 751 30.73 66.62 15.71
N THR A 752 29.75 67.19 16.44
CA THR A 752 28.29 66.99 16.29
C THR A 752 27.59 68.16 15.60
N GLY A 753 26.43 67.94 14.98
CA GLY A 753 25.54 69.01 14.49
C GLY A 753 24.06 68.57 14.38
N THR A 754 23.13 69.43 14.81
CA THR A 754 21.69 69.16 14.93
C THR A 754 20.83 70.02 13.97
N ALA A 755 19.61 69.55 13.63
CA ALA A 755 18.33 70.26 13.87
C ALA A 755 17.21 69.92 12.85
N THR A 756 15.98 69.81 13.35
CA THR A 756 14.70 70.01 12.62
C THR A 756 14.37 71.52 12.55
N PRO A 757 13.53 72.03 11.62
CA PRO A 757 12.07 72.00 11.85
C PRO A 757 11.13 72.02 10.59
N THR A 758 9.83 71.85 10.84
CA THR A 758 8.65 72.21 10.00
C THR A 758 8.47 73.75 9.90
N PRO A 759 7.62 74.37 9.01
CA PRO A 759 6.16 74.14 8.93
C PRO A 759 5.38 74.36 7.59
N THR A 760 4.23 73.68 7.51
CA THR A 760 2.85 74.10 7.11
C THR A 760 2.58 75.41 6.32
N LEU A 761 1.81 75.36 5.21
CA LEU A 761 0.44 75.95 5.05
C LEU A 761 -0.14 75.91 3.61
N THR A 762 -1.49 75.91 3.51
CA THR A 762 -2.34 75.91 2.28
C THR A 762 -2.61 77.35 1.76
N PRO A 763 -2.99 77.57 0.47
CA PRO A 763 -4.43 77.60 0.10
C PRO A 763 -4.81 77.22 -1.37
N THR A 764 -6.12 77.16 -1.62
CA THR A 764 -6.88 77.10 -2.91
C THR A 764 -7.00 78.50 -3.59
N PRO A 765 -7.78 78.81 -4.68
CA PRO A 765 -8.80 78.04 -5.47
C PRO A 765 -8.88 78.25 -7.03
N ILE A 766 -9.82 77.53 -7.73
CA ILE A 766 -10.72 77.97 -8.85
C ILE A 766 -10.14 78.29 -10.28
N PRO A 767 -10.84 78.02 -11.43
CA PRO A 767 -11.98 77.11 -11.74
C PRO A 767 -11.89 76.25 -13.05
N THR A 768 -12.96 75.48 -13.28
CA THR A 768 -13.34 74.44 -14.29
C THR A 768 -13.44 74.82 -15.79
N ALA A 769 -13.22 73.85 -16.71
CA ALA A 769 -14.13 73.54 -17.85
C ALA A 769 -13.82 72.23 -18.67
N VAL A 770 -14.73 71.22 -18.61
CA VAL A 770 -15.42 70.50 -19.74
C VAL A 770 -14.63 70.00 -20.99
N LEU A 771 -14.82 68.80 -21.60
CA LEU A 771 -15.32 67.43 -21.27
C LEU A 771 -15.12 66.52 -22.52
N THR A 772 -14.69 65.26 -22.38
CA THR A 772 -15.18 64.07 -23.15
C THR A 772 -14.61 62.77 -22.56
N PRO A 773 -15.28 61.60 -22.66
CA PRO A 773 -14.98 60.44 -21.80
C PRO A 773 -14.00 59.42 -22.40
N THR A 774 -13.07 58.95 -21.56
CA THR A 774 -12.27 57.73 -21.78
C THR A 774 -13.06 56.52 -21.24
N PRO A 775 -12.96 55.29 -21.81
CA PRO A 775 -13.49 54.08 -21.16
C PRO A 775 -12.88 53.90 -19.75
N PRO A 776 -13.65 53.36 -18.78
CA PRO A 776 -13.21 53.30 -17.39
C PRO A 776 -12.05 52.32 -17.20
N ALA A 777 -11.04 52.74 -16.44
CA ALA A 777 -10.07 51.81 -15.87
C ALA A 777 -10.78 50.91 -14.85
N THR A 778 -10.53 49.60 -14.90
CA THR A 778 -11.07 48.66 -13.91
C THR A 778 -10.51 48.99 -12.52
N PRO A 779 -11.36 49.31 -11.52
CA PRO A 779 -10.88 49.71 -10.21
C PRO A 779 -10.32 48.51 -9.43
N THR A 780 -9.16 48.67 -8.81
CA THR A 780 -8.58 47.70 -7.87
C THR A 780 -9.50 47.54 -6.66
N ARG A 781 -10.22 46.42 -6.60
CA ARG A 781 -11.25 46.16 -5.59
C ARG A 781 -10.64 45.70 -4.26
N THR A 782 -10.05 46.65 -3.52
CA THR A 782 -9.69 46.43 -2.12
C THR A 782 -10.96 46.21 -1.30
N GLN A 783 -11.01 45.11 -0.56
CA GLN A 783 -12.07 44.78 0.40
C GLN A 783 -11.56 44.99 1.83
N ALA A 784 -12.46 44.99 2.80
CA ALA A 784 -12.16 45.36 4.18
C ALA A 784 -12.87 44.42 5.16
N ILE A 785 -12.13 43.71 5.98
CA ILE A 785 -12.67 42.90 7.08
C ILE A 785 -12.67 43.77 8.34
N ALA A 786 -13.85 44.08 8.87
CA ALA A 786 -14.01 44.85 10.10
C ALA A 786 -14.01 43.93 11.33
N PHE A 787 -13.38 44.39 12.42
CA PHE A 787 -13.25 43.67 13.68
C PHE A 787 -13.68 44.54 14.85
N HIS A 788 -14.33 43.91 15.84
CA HIS A 788 -14.73 44.50 17.11
C HIS A 788 -13.60 44.36 18.13
N SER A 789 -13.65 45.08 19.25
CA SER A 789 -12.80 44.77 20.41
C SER A 789 -13.22 43.44 21.07
N GLY A 790 -12.27 42.56 21.36
CA GLY A 790 -12.51 41.22 21.91
C GLY A 790 -12.24 40.10 20.90
N TRP A 791 -12.86 38.94 21.09
CA TRP A 791 -12.76 37.82 20.15
C TRP A 791 -13.59 38.08 18.90
N ASN A 792 -13.04 37.73 17.74
CA ASN A 792 -13.68 37.83 16.44
C ASN A 792 -13.41 36.57 15.62
N TRP A 793 -14.32 36.25 14.71
CA TRP A 793 -14.15 35.24 13.67
C TRP A 793 -13.78 35.91 12.35
N PHE A 794 -12.88 35.30 11.58
CA PHE A 794 -12.67 35.67 10.19
C PHE A 794 -12.19 34.47 9.36
N SER A 795 -12.20 34.64 8.04
CA SER A 795 -11.74 33.65 7.07
C SER A 795 -11.23 34.36 5.82
N LEU A 796 -10.15 33.84 5.23
CA LEU A 796 -9.56 34.39 4.01
C LEU A 796 -10.30 33.84 2.79
N ASN A 797 -11.47 34.43 2.56
CA ASN A 797 -12.38 34.10 1.46
C ASN A 797 -12.11 34.98 0.24
N VAL A 798 -10.84 35.30 -0.02
CA VAL A 798 -10.40 36.19 -1.10
C VAL A 798 -9.27 35.53 -1.89
N VAL A 799 -9.39 35.53 -3.21
CA VAL A 799 -8.38 35.01 -4.15
C VAL A 799 -7.57 36.17 -4.71
N PRO A 800 -6.21 36.13 -4.65
CA PRO A 800 -5.37 37.06 -5.39
C PRO A 800 -5.73 37.04 -6.89
N GLU A 801 -5.72 38.20 -7.55
CA GLU A 801 -6.20 38.36 -8.93
C GLU A 801 -5.64 37.29 -9.90
N PRO A 802 -6.51 36.45 -10.52
CA PRO A 802 -6.08 35.50 -11.53
C PRO A 802 -5.73 36.24 -12.82
N VAL A 803 -4.45 36.25 -13.18
CA VAL A 803 -4.00 36.85 -14.44
C VAL A 803 -4.56 36.03 -15.61
N LEU A 804 -5.15 36.72 -16.59
CA LEU A 804 -5.87 36.13 -17.72
C LEU A 804 -5.01 35.08 -18.45
N GLY A 805 -5.55 33.87 -18.56
CA GLY A 805 -4.92 32.75 -19.26
C GLY A 805 -4.87 32.97 -20.78
N GLY A 806 -3.81 33.63 -21.26
CA GLY A 806 -3.42 33.65 -22.66
C GLY A 806 -2.55 32.44 -23.02
N LEU A 807 -2.78 31.84 -24.19
CA LEU A 807 -1.82 30.92 -24.79
C LEU A 807 -0.56 31.69 -25.18
N VAL A 808 0.62 31.16 -24.84
CA VAL A 808 1.90 31.72 -25.30
C VAL A 808 1.97 31.56 -26.82
N GLN A 809 2.11 32.67 -27.54
CA GLN A 809 2.26 32.67 -29.00
C GLN A 809 3.74 32.83 -29.35
N ASN A 810 4.25 31.90 -30.17
CA ASN A 810 5.64 31.93 -30.62
C ASN A 810 5.86 33.07 -31.61
N THR A 811 6.85 33.91 -31.36
CA THR A 811 7.30 34.98 -32.28
C THR A 811 8.72 34.70 -32.79
N PRO A 812 9.20 35.39 -33.84
CA PRO A 812 10.56 35.24 -34.34
C PRO A 812 11.66 35.71 -33.38
N ALA A 813 11.29 36.42 -32.29
CA ALA A 813 12.18 37.00 -31.30
C ALA A 813 12.06 36.27 -29.95
N PHE A 814 13.16 35.77 -29.38
CA PHE A 814 13.13 35.06 -28.09
C PHE A 814 14.52 34.93 -27.45
N SER A 815 14.55 34.71 -26.13
CA SER A 815 15.69 34.12 -25.41
C SER A 815 15.29 32.78 -24.78
N GLN A 816 16.25 31.99 -24.36
CA GLN A 816 16.03 30.75 -23.62
C GLN A 816 16.52 30.86 -22.16
N TYR A 817 15.75 30.33 -21.21
CA TYR A 817 16.05 30.35 -19.78
C TYR A 817 16.01 28.94 -19.19
N PHE A 818 16.96 28.60 -18.32
CA PHE A 818 17.02 27.33 -17.59
C PHE A 818 17.62 27.55 -16.19
N GLY A 819 17.56 26.56 -15.30
CA GLY A 819 18.25 26.64 -14.01
C GLY A 819 17.55 25.85 -12.89
N THR A 820 17.95 26.12 -11.64
CA THR A 820 17.31 25.54 -10.45
C THR A 820 15.99 26.23 -10.13
N VAL A 821 15.03 25.49 -9.59
CA VAL A 821 13.71 26.01 -9.19
C VAL A 821 13.23 25.39 -7.87
N THR A 822 12.90 26.25 -6.89
CA THR A 822 12.41 25.83 -5.57
C THR A 822 11.01 26.35 -5.26
N LEU A 823 10.23 25.53 -4.56
CA LEU A 823 8.93 25.87 -3.96
C LEU A 823 9.01 25.55 -2.46
N ASP A 824 8.67 26.51 -1.60
CA ASP A 824 8.73 26.35 -0.13
C ASP A 824 10.12 25.94 0.39
N GLY A 825 11.17 26.43 -0.28
CA GLY A 825 12.57 26.08 0.00
C GLY A 825 12.98 24.65 -0.43
N GLN A 826 12.05 23.85 -0.96
CA GLN A 826 12.30 22.49 -1.46
C GLN A 826 12.48 22.47 -2.99
N PRO A 827 13.16 21.46 -3.55
CA PRO A 827 13.19 21.23 -5.01
C PRO A 827 11.77 21.18 -5.59
N ALA A 828 11.43 22.08 -6.52
CA ALA A 828 10.08 22.13 -7.07
C ALA A 828 9.71 20.80 -7.77
N PRO A 829 8.51 20.24 -7.53
CA PRO A 829 8.18 18.89 -7.96
C PRO A 829 8.03 18.76 -9.48
N VAL A 830 8.23 17.54 -9.98
CA VAL A 830 7.93 17.20 -11.38
C VAL A 830 6.44 17.46 -11.65
N GLY A 831 6.14 18.17 -12.73
CA GLY A 831 4.80 18.65 -13.07
C GLY A 831 4.50 20.09 -12.63
N ALA A 832 5.35 20.74 -11.82
CA ALA A 832 5.19 22.16 -11.50
C ALA A 832 5.35 23.03 -12.76
N VAL A 833 4.51 24.07 -12.89
CA VAL A 833 4.46 24.96 -14.06
C VAL A 833 5.14 26.28 -13.74
N ILE A 834 6.20 26.61 -14.48
CA ILE A 834 6.82 27.93 -14.51
C ILE A 834 6.16 28.73 -15.61
N GLU A 835 5.77 29.96 -15.30
CA GLU A 835 5.22 30.93 -16.26
C GLU A 835 6.07 32.19 -16.29
N ALA A 836 6.35 32.73 -17.47
CA ALA A 836 7.06 33.99 -17.65
C ALA A 836 6.10 35.09 -18.14
N PHE A 837 6.21 36.27 -17.57
CA PHE A 837 5.37 37.44 -17.86
C PHE A 837 6.20 38.69 -18.14
N SER A 838 5.72 39.53 -19.06
CA SER A 838 6.26 40.87 -19.29
C SER A 838 5.94 41.82 -18.12
N PRO A 839 6.64 42.97 -17.98
CA PRO A 839 6.28 44.00 -17.01
C PRO A 839 4.84 44.52 -17.18
N ARG A 840 4.29 44.37 -18.39
CA ARG A 840 2.92 44.72 -18.80
C ARG A 840 1.88 43.61 -18.51
N GLY A 841 2.29 42.50 -17.88
CA GLY A 841 1.39 41.43 -17.42
C GLY A 841 0.99 40.40 -18.48
N GLN A 842 1.63 40.41 -19.65
CA GLN A 842 1.35 39.46 -20.74
C GLN A 842 2.17 38.18 -20.54
N LYS A 843 1.56 37.00 -20.69
CA LYS A 843 2.26 35.71 -20.59
C LYS A 843 3.06 35.45 -21.86
N VAL A 844 4.38 35.28 -21.69
CA VAL A 844 5.40 35.26 -22.77
C VAL A 844 6.25 34.00 -22.79
N GLY A 845 6.12 33.12 -21.79
CA GLY A 845 6.79 31.83 -21.73
C GLY A 845 6.12 30.89 -20.74
N GLU A 846 6.31 29.58 -20.93
CA GLU A 846 5.82 28.53 -20.04
C GLU A 846 6.77 27.32 -20.09
N PHE A 847 6.97 26.65 -18.95
CA PHE A 847 7.72 25.41 -18.86
C PHE A 847 7.17 24.51 -17.74
N VAL A 848 7.10 23.21 -17.99
CA VAL A 848 6.71 22.21 -16.97
C VAL A 848 7.96 21.49 -16.47
N VAL A 849 8.23 21.56 -15.17
CA VAL A 849 9.38 20.93 -14.49
C VAL A 849 9.37 19.42 -14.73
N ARG A 850 10.46 18.88 -15.29
CA ARG A 850 10.60 17.46 -15.67
C ARG A 850 11.50 16.66 -14.74
N THR A 851 12.32 17.35 -13.95
CA THR A 851 13.23 16.80 -12.95
C THR A 851 13.11 17.67 -11.72
N ALA A 852 12.90 17.08 -10.54
CA ALA A 852 12.61 17.87 -9.34
C ALA A 852 13.76 18.84 -9.04
N GLY A 853 13.44 20.11 -8.78
CA GLY A 853 14.41 21.17 -8.51
C GLY A 853 15.08 21.83 -9.72
N VAL A 854 14.83 21.40 -10.96
CA VAL A 854 15.52 21.93 -12.16
C VAL A 854 14.55 22.10 -13.34
N TYR A 855 14.64 23.23 -14.03
CA TYR A 855 13.93 23.48 -15.29
C TYR A 855 14.89 23.64 -16.46
N GLY A 856 14.49 23.11 -17.62
CA GLY A 856 15.23 23.18 -18.87
C GLY A 856 14.88 24.42 -19.69
N TYR A 857 15.41 24.49 -20.92
CA TYR A 857 15.39 25.68 -21.79
C TYR A 857 13.99 26.18 -22.20
N MET A 858 13.33 26.91 -21.29
CA MET A 858 12.08 27.64 -21.52
C MET A 858 12.33 28.81 -22.49
N ARG A 859 11.49 28.95 -23.52
CA ARG A 859 11.50 30.14 -24.37
C ARG A 859 10.64 31.25 -23.78
N VAL A 860 11.15 32.48 -23.87
CA VAL A 860 10.41 33.71 -23.53
C VAL A 860 10.42 34.59 -24.78
N TYR A 861 9.23 34.90 -25.29
CA TYR A 861 9.03 35.51 -26.61
C TYR A 861 8.88 37.05 -26.57
N GLY A 862 9.46 37.70 -27.57
CA GLY A 862 9.33 39.14 -27.83
C GLY A 862 8.03 39.51 -28.51
N GLU A 863 7.66 40.80 -28.51
CA GLU A 863 6.51 41.27 -29.28
C GLU A 863 6.78 41.26 -30.79
N ASP A 864 5.81 40.78 -31.57
CA ASP A 864 5.83 40.83 -33.03
C ASP A 864 4.77 41.83 -33.53
N PRO A 865 5.16 43.10 -33.78
CA PRO A 865 4.27 44.12 -34.33
C PRO A 865 3.99 43.94 -35.84
N SER A 866 4.64 42.99 -36.51
CA SER A 866 4.46 42.69 -37.95
C SER A 866 3.41 41.61 -38.21
N ALA A 867 3.09 40.80 -37.20
CA ALA A 867 2.00 39.83 -37.24
C ALA A 867 0.62 40.50 -37.40
N SER A 868 -0.36 39.74 -37.89
CA SER A 868 -1.75 40.21 -38.07
C SER A 868 -2.75 39.20 -37.48
N PRO A 869 -3.39 39.48 -36.33
CA PRO A 869 -3.16 40.65 -35.46
C PRO A 869 -1.74 40.67 -34.85
N PRO A 870 -1.23 41.85 -34.43
CA PRO A 870 0.05 41.97 -33.74
C PRO A 870 0.12 41.11 -32.48
N ILE A 871 1.25 40.42 -32.26
CA ILE A 871 1.43 39.51 -31.13
C ILE A 871 2.15 40.25 -30.00
N PRO A 872 1.52 40.46 -28.83
CA PRO A 872 2.17 41.08 -27.68
C PRO A 872 3.19 40.13 -27.03
N GLY A 873 4.32 40.69 -26.61
CA GLY A 873 5.41 39.95 -25.97
C GLY A 873 6.43 40.90 -25.31
N MET A 874 7.61 40.39 -24.96
CA MET A 874 8.68 41.18 -24.35
C MET A 874 9.21 42.29 -25.28
N ARG A 875 9.70 43.37 -24.69
CA ARG A 875 10.55 44.37 -25.35
C ARG A 875 12.00 44.24 -24.89
N ASP A 876 12.91 44.63 -25.77
CA ASP A 876 14.34 44.74 -25.45
C ASP A 876 14.55 45.63 -24.21
N GLY A 877 15.25 45.11 -23.20
CA GLY A 877 15.46 45.78 -21.93
C GLY A 877 14.35 45.61 -20.87
N GLU A 878 13.27 44.87 -21.13
CA GLU A 878 12.24 44.57 -20.11
C GLU A 878 12.66 43.41 -19.17
N ILE A 879 12.38 43.55 -17.88
CA ILE A 879 12.61 42.50 -16.87
C ILE A 879 11.57 41.38 -17.02
N VAL A 880 12.01 40.12 -17.10
CA VAL A 880 11.12 38.95 -17.06
C VAL A 880 10.64 38.72 -15.63
N ARG A 881 9.33 38.57 -15.43
CA ARG A 881 8.74 38.18 -14.14
C ARG A 881 8.27 36.73 -14.20
N PHE A 882 8.59 35.93 -13.19
CA PHE A 882 8.21 34.52 -13.16
C PHE A 882 7.08 34.25 -12.15
N ARG A 883 6.33 33.18 -12.42
CA ARG A 883 5.48 32.50 -11.45
C ARG A 883 5.78 31.00 -11.46
N LEU A 884 5.54 30.34 -10.33
CA LEU A 884 5.61 28.89 -10.17
C LEU A 884 4.28 28.41 -9.58
N ASN A 885 3.54 27.57 -10.30
CA ASN A 885 2.18 27.15 -9.95
C ASN A 885 1.23 28.33 -9.62
N GLY A 886 1.41 29.47 -10.30
CA GLY A 886 0.65 30.71 -10.07
C GLY A 886 1.19 31.63 -8.96
N PHE A 887 2.05 31.13 -8.06
CA PHE A 887 2.72 31.93 -7.03
C PHE A 887 3.85 32.78 -7.62
N PRO A 888 4.10 34.01 -7.13
CA PRO A 888 5.25 34.82 -7.58
C PRO A 888 6.57 34.09 -7.35
N ALA A 889 7.40 33.99 -8.39
CA ALA A 889 8.74 33.42 -8.31
C ALA A 889 9.81 34.52 -8.46
N THR A 890 10.76 34.51 -7.54
CA THR A 890 11.87 35.47 -7.46
C THR A 890 13.11 34.95 -8.17
N ALA A 891 13.86 35.87 -8.79
CA ALA A 891 15.16 35.62 -9.42
C ALA A 891 16.14 36.72 -8.95
N ALA A 892 17.38 36.33 -8.65
CA ALA A 892 18.40 37.23 -8.11
C ALA A 892 19.74 37.04 -8.83
N PRO A 893 20.18 37.99 -9.68
CA PRO A 893 19.47 39.21 -10.10
C PRO A 893 18.22 38.90 -10.96
N PRO A 894 17.26 39.85 -11.07
CA PRO A 894 16.15 39.70 -12.02
C PRO A 894 16.67 39.75 -13.46
N PRO A 895 16.36 38.77 -14.33
CA PRO A 895 16.85 38.76 -15.70
C PRO A 895 16.15 39.80 -16.57
N VAL A 896 16.93 40.44 -17.44
CA VAL A 896 16.50 41.38 -18.47
C VAL A 896 16.44 40.63 -19.80
N TRP A 897 15.39 40.85 -20.58
CA TRP A 897 15.17 40.19 -21.87
C TRP A 897 15.71 41.02 -23.04
N HIS A 898 16.28 40.34 -24.02
CA HIS A 898 16.79 40.89 -25.29
C HIS A 898 16.48 39.91 -26.42
N ASP A 899 16.40 40.33 -27.69
CA ASP A 899 16.27 39.37 -28.82
C ASP A 899 17.64 38.77 -29.22
N ASP A 900 18.27 38.07 -28.29
CA ASP A 900 19.59 37.47 -28.45
C ASP A 900 19.57 36.03 -29.01
N LYS A 901 18.47 35.27 -28.79
CA LYS A 901 18.34 33.83 -29.06
C LYS A 901 19.36 32.96 -28.31
N GLU A 902 19.95 33.52 -27.25
CA GLU A 902 20.94 32.86 -26.39
C GLU A 902 20.29 32.19 -25.17
N VAL A 903 21.13 31.51 -24.40
CA VAL A 903 20.73 30.66 -23.26
C VAL A 903 21.21 31.26 -21.93
N HIS A 904 20.27 31.59 -21.06
CA HIS A 904 20.50 32.24 -19.76
C HIS A 904 20.21 31.30 -18.59
N GLU A 905 21.13 31.21 -17.63
CA GLU A 905 20.91 30.46 -16.38
C GLU A 905 20.30 31.38 -15.30
N VAL A 906 19.16 30.98 -14.74
CA VAL A 906 18.41 31.73 -13.74
C VAL A 906 17.88 30.78 -12.67
N ALA A 907 18.22 31.03 -11.41
CA ALA A 907 17.62 30.35 -10.28
C ALA A 907 16.28 31.00 -9.89
N LEU A 908 15.24 30.18 -9.69
CA LEU A 908 13.89 30.63 -9.33
C LEU A 908 13.48 30.11 -7.94
N SER A 909 12.86 30.96 -7.11
CA SER A 909 12.28 30.53 -5.82
C SER A 909 10.91 31.16 -5.56
N ALA A 910 9.95 30.33 -5.14
CA ALA A 910 8.58 30.73 -4.77
C ALA A 910 8.13 30.07 -3.45
N VAL A 911 7.03 30.56 -2.88
CA VAL A 911 6.39 30.07 -1.65
C VAL A 911 4.89 29.89 -1.89
N SER A 912 4.29 28.80 -1.42
CA SER A 912 2.91 28.40 -1.71
C SER A 912 1.84 28.91 -0.73
N GLN A 913 2.25 29.51 0.39
CA GLN A 913 1.35 30.06 1.40
C GLN A 913 1.79 31.45 1.89
N LEU A 914 0.82 32.26 2.33
CA LEU A 914 1.04 33.59 2.90
C LEU A 914 1.18 33.50 4.43
N GLY A 915 2.19 34.17 4.99
CA GLY A 915 2.47 34.13 6.42
C GLY A 915 1.47 34.93 7.26
N VAL A 916 1.13 34.45 8.47
CA VAL A 916 0.20 35.14 9.38
C VAL A 916 0.62 36.58 9.64
N ALA A 917 1.93 36.79 9.91
CA ALA A 917 2.50 38.10 10.20
C ALA A 917 2.40 39.06 9.00
N GLU A 918 2.54 38.57 7.77
CA GLU A 918 2.47 39.38 6.54
C GLU A 918 1.02 39.79 6.25
N VAL A 919 0.08 38.86 6.36
CA VAL A 919 -1.35 39.12 6.14
C VAL A 919 -1.93 40.03 7.22
N LEU A 920 -1.51 39.88 8.49
CA LEU A 920 -2.03 40.67 9.61
C LEU A 920 -1.19 41.92 9.95
N ALA A 921 -0.15 42.24 9.16
CA ALA A 921 0.67 43.44 9.34
C ALA A 921 -0.15 44.76 9.48
N PRO A 922 -1.25 44.99 8.74
CA PRO A 922 -2.07 46.20 8.92
C PRO A 922 -2.77 46.30 10.29
N LEU A 923 -2.80 45.23 11.08
CA LEU A 923 -3.36 45.16 12.43
C LEU A 923 -2.28 45.09 13.53
N GLU A 924 -0.99 45.27 13.20
CA GLU A 924 0.10 45.08 14.16
C GLU A 924 -0.09 45.93 15.44
N GLY A 925 0.12 45.30 16.60
CA GLY A 925 -0.14 45.89 17.93
C GLY A 925 -1.61 45.99 18.34
N GLN A 926 -2.57 45.75 17.43
CA GLN A 926 -4.01 45.86 17.69
C GLN A 926 -4.69 44.53 18.06
N TYR A 927 -3.97 43.41 17.93
CA TYR A 927 -4.37 42.08 18.40
C TYR A 927 -3.34 41.50 19.39
N ASP A 928 -3.65 40.36 19.99
CA ASP A 928 -2.70 39.64 20.87
C ASP A 928 -2.72 38.11 20.77
N LEU A 929 -3.73 37.51 20.10
CA LEU A 929 -3.79 36.07 19.88
C LEU A 929 -4.63 35.75 18.64
N VAL A 930 -4.16 34.81 17.82
CA VAL A 930 -4.87 34.21 16.68
C VAL A 930 -4.92 32.70 16.89
N LEU A 931 -6.06 32.07 16.63
CA LEU A 931 -6.24 30.61 16.71
C LEU A 931 -6.67 30.07 15.35
N GLY A 932 -6.03 29.00 14.89
CA GLY A 932 -6.41 28.24 13.70
C GLY A 932 -6.50 26.74 13.99
N GLU A 933 -6.73 25.94 12.95
CA GLU A 933 -6.77 24.47 13.06
C GLU A 933 -5.41 23.87 13.41
N GLU A 934 -4.34 24.40 12.83
CA GLU A 934 -2.98 23.82 12.88
C GLU A 934 -2.11 24.45 13.97
N GLY A 935 -2.61 25.46 14.69
CA GLY A 935 -1.86 26.09 15.78
C GLY A 935 -2.42 27.41 16.29
N THR A 936 -1.58 28.11 17.05
CA THR A 936 -1.84 29.45 17.58
C THR A 936 -0.75 30.42 17.15
N TYR A 937 -1.07 31.69 16.92
CA TYR A 937 -0.10 32.76 16.65
C TYR A 937 -0.28 33.90 17.64
N ALA A 938 0.82 34.42 18.17
CA ALA A 938 0.83 35.55 19.09
C ALA A 938 1.98 36.51 18.72
N PRO A 939 1.73 37.81 18.49
CA PRO A 939 2.76 38.74 18.07
C PRO A 939 3.84 38.91 19.16
N PRO A 940 5.12 39.13 18.80
CA PRO A 940 6.21 39.29 19.75
C PRO A 940 5.96 40.40 20.80
N PRO A 941 6.44 40.25 22.06
CA PRO A 941 7.28 39.17 22.58
C PRO A 941 6.47 38.06 23.28
N ALA A 942 5.82 37.19 22.50
CA ALA A 942 5.21 35.96 23.00
C ALA A 942 6.25 34.83 23.18
N ASP A 943 5.91 33.81 23.97
CA ASP A 943 6.70 32.58 24.10
C ASP A 943 6.58 31.75 22.80
N PRO A 944 7.69 31.49 22.07
CA PRO A 944 7.64 30.83 20.77
C PRO A 944 6.99 29.44 20.77
N ARG A 945 6.91 28.78 21.92
CA ARG A 945 6.27 27.45 22.07
C ARG A 945 4.76 27.47 21.81
N PHE A 946 4.15 28.65 21.78
CA PHE A 946 2.73 28.86 21.47
C PHE A 946 2.52 29.65 20.16
N ASN A 947 3.54 29.72 19.30
CA ASN A 947 3.49 30.42 18.02
C ASN A 947 3.65 29.43 16.85
N THR A 948 2.73 28.45 16.78
CA THR A 948 2.73 27.32 15.85
C THR A 948 1.84 27.50 14.61
N LEU A 949 1.02 28.55 14.55
CA LEU A 949 0.30 28.93 13.33
C LEU A 949 1.17 29.88 12.50
N GLU A 950 1.80 29.37 11.44
CA GLU A 950 2.75 30.14 10.63
C GLU A 950 2.09 30.83 9.41
N THR A 951 1.03 30.23 8.85
CA THR A 951 0.34 30.68 7.63
C THR A 951 -1.17 30.84 7.81
N LEU A 952 -1.82 31.52 6.85
CA LEU A 952 -3.29 31.56 6.75
C LEU A 952 -3.77 31.00 5.40
N ALA A 953 -4.29 29.78 5.42
CA ALA A 953 -4.86 29.10 4.26
C ALA A 953 -6.26 29.61 3.87
N ARG A 954 -6.52 29.61 2.55
CA ARG A 954 -7.78 29.96 1.88
C ARG A 954 -8.94 29.07 2.35
N GLY A 955 -10.11 29.66 2.63
CA GLY A 955 -11.35 28.93 2.96
C GLY A 955 -11.44 28.27 4.34
N LYS A 956 -10.37 28.32 5.15
CA LYS A 956 -10.42 27.94 6.58
C LYS A 956 -10.91 29.10 7.46
N GLY A 957 -11.49 28.77 8.61
CA GLY A 957 -11.89 29.72 9.65
C GLY A 957 -10.81 29.93 10.73
N TYR A 958 -10.74 31.13 11.29
CA TYR A 958 -9.80 31.54 12.33
C TYR A 958 -10.47 32.40 13.40
N MET A 959 -9.98 32.33 14.64
CA MET A 959 -10.27 33.34 15.67
C MET A 959 -9.13 34.37 15.73
N ILE A 960 -9.47 35.63 16.02
CA ILE A 960 -8.50 36.66 16.42
C ILE A 960 -9.02 37.45 17.62
N ARG A 961 -8.16 37.65 18.62
CA ARG A 961 -8.44 38.50 19.79
C ARG A 961 -7.84 39.88 19.57
N MET A 962 -8.74 40.85 19.43
CA MET A 962 -8.45 42.25 19.17
C MET A 962 -8.47 43.06 20.46
N ARG A 963 -7.47 43.91 20.66
CA ARG A 963 -7.36 44.86 21.78
C ARG A 963 -8.30 46.06 21.59
N ALA A 964 -8.57 46.42 20.34
CA ALA A 964 -9.48 47.50 19.94
C ALA A 964 -10.16 47.15 18.60
N ALA A 965 -11.27 47.81 18.26
CA ALA A 965 -11.91 47.64 16.96
C ALA A 965 -11.02 48.19 15.83
N ALA A 966 -10.93 47.47 14.71
CA ALA A 966 -10.01 47.75 13.62
C ALA A 966 -10.49 47.16 12.29
N THR A 967 -9.76 47.42 11.19
CA THR A 967 -10.13 46.97 9.85
C THR A 967 -8.91 46.47 9.08
N LEU A 968 -8.96 45.22 8.59
CA LEU A 968 -7.92 44.65 7.73
C LEU A 968 -8.27 44.89 6.24
N PRO A 969 -7.46 45.65 5.49
CA PRO A 969 -7.59 45.73 4.03
C PRO A 969 -7.08 44.45 3.37
N VAL A 970 -7.85 43.87 2.46
CA VAL A 970 -7.51 42.64 1.71
C VAL A 970 -7.73 42.88 0.22
N GLN A 971 -6.81 42.42 -0.64
CA GLN A 971 -6.92 42.58 -2.10
C GLN A 971 -7.33 41.27 -2.78
N GLY A 972 -8.26 41.36 -3.73
CA GLY A 972 -8.66 40.24 -4.59
C GLY A 972 -10.18 40.01 -4.65
N GLN A 973 -10.59 38.94 -5.33
CA GLN A 973 -12.00 38.60 -5.57
C GLN A 973 -12.54 37.60 -4.53
N PRO A 974 -13.81 37.67 -4.13
CA PRO A 974 -14.41 36.66 -3.24
C PRO A 974 -14.35 35.24 -3.80
N ILE A 975 -14.23 34.24 -2.92
CA ILE A 975 -14.45 32.83 -3.28
C ILE A 975 -15.92 32.63 -3.70
N PRO A 976 -16.22 31.88 -4.78
CA PRO A 976 -17.59 31.47 -5.11
C PRO A 976 -18.25 30.68 -3.97
N ALA A 977 -19.54 30.93 -3.71
CA ALA A 977 -20.24 30.28 -2.60
C ALA A 977 -20.36 28.75 -2.75
N ASP A 978 -20.23 28.23 -3.97
CA ASP A 978 -20.30 26.82 -4.37
C ASP A 978 -18.92 26.14 -4.55
N GLU A 979 -17.83 26.85 -4.23
CA GLU A 979 -16.45 26.33 -4.25
C GLU A 979 -16.33 25.09 -3.35
N PRO A 980 -15.69 23.99 -3.83
CA PRO A 980 -15.50 22.79 -3.03
C PRO A 980 -14.46 22.99 -1.93
N LEU A 981 -14.88 22.84 -0.69
CA LEU A 981 -13.99 22.76 0.47
C LEU A 981 -13.65 21.29 0.75
N GLY A 982 -12.42 20.89 0.44
CA GLY A 982 -11.89 19.57 0.83
C GLY A 982 -11.65 19.53 2.34
N LEU A 983 -12.26 18.57 3.03
CA LEU A 983 -12.20 18.45 4.49
C LEU A 983 -11.83 17.02 4.90
N THR A 984 -10.98 16.89 5.92
CA THR A 984 -10.52 15.59 6.43
C THR A 984 -11.15 15.24 7.79
N ARG A 985 -11.17 13.96 8.14
CA ARG A 985 -11.81 13.38 9.33
C ARG A 985 -11.32 14.01 10.63
N GLY A 986 -12.25 14.24 11.56
CA GLY A 986 -12.00 14.90 12.84
C GLY A 986 -12.54 16.32 12.89
N TRP A 987 -11.99 17.14 13.79
CA TRP A 987 -12.44 18.51 14.04
C TRP A 987 -11.83 19.50 13.04
N ARG A 988 -12.66 20.28 12.32
CA ARG A 988 -12.24 21.25 11.28
C ARG A 988 -12.91 22.61 11.46
N TRP A 989 -12.12 23.68 11.31
CA TRP A 989 -12.61 25.06 11.30
C TRP A 989 -13.03 25.47 9.88
N ILE A 990 -14.34 25.43 9.63
CA ILE A 990 -14.93 25.78 8.32
C ILE A 990 -15.40 27.24 8.29
N ALA A 991 -15.24 27.88 7.14
CA ALA A 991 -15.78 29.21 6.86
C ALA A 991 -17.14 29.10 6.15
N TYR A 992 -18.17 29.78 6.63
CA TYR A 992 -19.44 29.84 5.91
C TYR A 992 -19.35 30.84 4.75
N LEU A 993 -19.14 30.31 3.54
CA LEU A 993 -18.94 31.07 2.29
C LEU A 993 -20.18 31.77 1.72
N PRO A 994 -21.42 31.26 1.83
CA PRO A 994 -22.58 31.91 1.22
C PRO A 994 -22.88 33.30 1.81
N THR A 995 -23.39 34.19 0.95
CA THR A 995 -23.69 35.59 1.29
C THR A 995 -25.05 35.80 1.97
N ALA A 996 -25.78 34.73 2.27
CA ALA A 996 -27.06 34.75 2.99
C ALA A 996 -27.10 33.61 4.03
N PRO A 997 -27.74 33.80 5.20
CA PRO A 997 -27.84 32.75 6.21
C PRO A 997 -28.66 31.54 5.74
N LEU A 998 -28.29 30.35 6.19
CA LEU A 998 -29.02 29.09 6.00
C LEU A 998 -29.04 28.28 7.30
N ASP A 999 -30.02 27.39 7.48
CA ASP A 999 -29.95 26.42 8.58
C ASP A 999 -28.78 25.43 8.37
N PRO A 1000 -28.18 24.87 9.43
CA PRO A 1000 -27.04 23.96 9.29
C PRO A 1000 -27.31 22.70 8.48
N GLY A 1001 -28.55 22.19 8.46
CA GLY A 1001 -28.91 20.98 7.72
C GLY A 1001 -28.92 21.21 6.21
N THR A 1002 -29.54 22.31 5.76
CA THR A 1002 -29.51 22.74 4.36
C THR A 1002 -28.09 23.14 3.93
N ALA A 1003 -27.35 23.86 4.77
CA ALA A 1003 -26.01 24.32 4.45
C ALA A 1003 -24.99 23.18 4.28
N LEU A 1004 -25.07 22.14 5.13
CA LEU A 1004 -24.16 20.98 5.11
C LEU A 1004 -24.76 19.76 4.39
N ALA A 1005 -25.84 19.94 3.61
CA ALA A 1005 -26.57 18.85 2.97
C ALA A 1005 -25.70 17.96 2.06
N THR A 1006 -24.64 18.50 1.46
CA THR A 1006 -23.71 17.75 0.58
C THR A 1006 -22.79 16.78 1.33
N ILE A 1007 -22.71 16.90 2.67
CA ILE A 1007 -21.94 16.03 3.56
C ILE A 1007 -22.84 15.37 4.65
N ALA A 1008 -24.15 15.31 4.42
CA ALA A 1008 -25.09 14.74 5.38
C ALA A 1008 -24.72 13.28 5.75
N GLY A 1009 -24.66 12.97 7.05
CA GLY A 1009 -24.20 11.68 7.57
C GLY A 1009 -22.68 11.49 7.62
N GLN A 1010 -21.89 12.44 7.10
CA GLN A 1010 -20.41 12.43 7.17
C GLN A 1010 -19.86 13.36 8.26
N TYR A 1011 -20.76 14.04 8.99
CA TYR A 1011 -20.49 14.77 10.23
C TYR A 1011 -21.49 14.35 11.32
N ASP A 1012 -21.09 14.50 12.57
CA ASP A 1012 -21.91 14.14 13.74
C ASP A 1012 -22.08 15.27 14.76
N LEU A 1013 -21.29 16.35 14.66
CA LEU A 1013 -21.38 17.50 15.54
C LEU A 1013 -20.89 18.79 14.85
N LEU A 1014 -21.58 19.90 15.08
CA LEU A 1014 -21.24 21.23 14.62
C LEU A 1014 -21.40 22.22 15.78
N LEU A 1015 -20.40 23.06 16.00
CA LEU A 1015 -20.38 24.09 17.05
C LEU A 1015 -20.25 25.47 16.42
N GLY A 1016 -21.12 26.39 16.84
CA GLY A 1016 -21.04 27.81 16.56
C GLY A 1016 -21.05 28.63 17.85
N GLU A 1017 -20.75 29.91 17.75
CA GLU A 1017 -20.72 30.85 18.88
C GLU A 1017 -22.05 30.93 19.65
N THR A 1018 -23.17 30.77 18.94
CA THR A 1018 -24.54 30.89 19.48
C THR A 1018 -25.14 29.55 19.92
N GLY A 1019 -24.54 28.40 19.58
CA GLY A 1019 -25.13 27.10 19.90
C GLY A 1019 -24.47 25.89 19.23
N THR A 1020 -25.10 24.74 19.41
CA THR A 1020 -24.67 23.44 18.87
C THR A 1020 -25.69 22.92 17.85
N TYR A 1021 -25.24 22.13 16.87
CA TYR A 1021 -26.11 21.35 15.99
C TYR A 1021 -25.55 19.93 15.81
N ALA A 1022 -26.39 18.93 16.05
CA ALA A 1022 -26.14 17.52 15.73
C ALA A 1022 -27.24 17.01 14.79
N PRO A 1023 -26.90 16.36 13.66
CA PRO A 1023 -27.91 15.85 12.74
C PRO A 1023 -28.72 14.68 13.34
N PRO A 1024 -29.96 14.43 12.88
CA PRO A 1024 -30.73 13.27 13.29
C PRO A 1024 -29.95 11.96 13.09
N PRO A 1025 -30.03 10.97 14.02
CA PRO A 1025 -31.06 10.81 15.05
C PRO A 1025 -30.73 11.44 16.43
N ALA A 1026 -29.86 12.44 16.51
CA ALA A 1026 -29.62 13.16 17.77
C ALA A 1026 -30.89 13.80 18.37
N ASP A 1027 -30.93 13.92 19.70
CA ASP A 1027 -32.04 14.54 20.43
C ASP A 1027 -32.12 16.05 20.09
N PRO A 1028 -33.24 16.54 19.51
CA PRO A 1028 -33.36 17.94 19.07
C PRO A 1028 -33.14 18.98 20.16
N ARG A 1029 -33.23 18.63 21.44
CA ARG A 1029 -33.03 19.56 22.57
C ARG A 1029 -31.60 20.07 22.71
N PHE A 1030 -30.63 19.44 22.04
CA PHE A 1030 -29.24 19.91 21.98
C PHE A 1030 -28.93 20.74 20.73
N ASN A 1031 -29.90 20.91 19.82
CA ASN A 1031 -29.74 21.72 18.61
C ASN A 1031 -30.17 23.16 18.90
N THR A 1032 -29.21 23.96 19.37
CA THR A 1032 -29.38 25.38 19.70
C THR A 1032 -28.77 26.34 18.68
N LEU A 1033 -28.13 25.82 17.63
CA LEU A 1033 -27.61 26.61 16.50
C LEU A 1033 -28.64 26.65 15.36
N ASP A 1034 -29.41 27.74 15.28
CA ASP A 1034 -30.49 27.87 14.30
C ASP A 1034 -29.99 28.10 12.85
N GLN A 1035 -28.90 28.87 12.67
CA GLN A 1035 -28.38 29.26 11.35
C GLN A 1035 -26.85 29.39 11.30
N LEU A 1036 -26.30 29.17 10.11
CA LEU A 1036 -24.97 29.62 9.71
C LEU A 1036 -25.05 31.01 9.09
N GLU A 1037 -24.22 31.94 9.54
CA GLU A 1037 -24.22 33.34 9.12
C GLU A 1037 -23.02 33.69 8.22
N PRO A 1038 -23.20 34.52 7.18
CA PRO A 1038 -22.13 34.98 6.29
C PRO A 1038 -20.91 35.52 7.03
N GLY A 1039 -19.73 34.98 6.74
CA GLY A 1039 -18.45 35.43 7.30
C GLY A 1039 -18.09 34.87 8.68
N ARG A 1040 -18.98 34.13 9.36
CA ARG A 1040 -18.61 33.42 10.60
C ARG A 1040 -17.84 32.12 10.32
N GLY A 1041 -17.00 31.74 11.28
CA GLY A 1041 -16.33 30.45 11.33
C GLY A 1041 -17.06 29.48 12.26
N TYR A 1042 -17.02 28.19 11.94
CA TYR A 1042 -17.68 27.12 12.70
C TYR A 1042 -16.78 25.90 12.87
N LEU A 1043 -16.97 25.15 13.96
CA LEU A 1043 -16.18 23.95 14.25
C LEU A 1043 -17.02 22.69 13.98
N LEU A 1044 -16.67 21.99 12.90
CA LEU A 1044 -17.35 20.77 12.44
C LEU A 1044 -16.57 19.53 12.84
N ARG A 1045 -17.24 18.47 13.31
CA ARG A 1045 -16.65 17.13 13.52
C ARG A 1045 -17.07 16.18 12.40
N LEU A 1046 -16.11 15.78 11.59
CA LEU A 1046 -16.28 14.86 10.46
C LEU A 1046 -15.96 13.42 10.85
N THR A 1047 -16.82 12.49 10.42
CA THR A 1047 -16.67 11.05 10.63
C THR A 1047 -15.81 10.39 9.55
N THR A 1048 -15.66 11.04 8.38
CA THR A 1048 -14.83 10.62 7.23
C THR A 1048 -14.20 11.84 6.54
N ASP A 1049 -13.17 11.62 5.72
CA ASP A 1049 -12.75 12.61 4.72
C ASP A 1049 -13.88 12.83 3.70
N THR A 1050 -14.05 14.08 3.24
CA THR A 1050 -15.13 14.49 2.32
C THR A 1050 -14.80 15.80 1.58
N THR A 1051 -15.75 16.30 0.78
CA THR A 1051 -15.71 17.62 0.13
C THR A 1051 -17.05 18.33 0.30
N LEU A 1052 -17.07 19.36 1.15
CA LEU A 1052 -18.23 20.20 1.38
C LEU A 1052 -18.43 21.16 0.20
N ARG A 1053 -19.68 21.29 -0.24
CA ARG A 1053 -20.15 22.35 -1.16
C ARG A 1053 -21.42 22.96 -0.60
N TYR A 1054 -21.45 24.27 -0.39
CA TYR A 1054 -22.67 24.94 0.07
C TYR A 1054 -23.70 25.08 -1.07
N PRO A 1055 -25.01 25.21 -0.75
CA PRO A 1055 -26.04 25.42 -1.77
C PRO A 1055 -25.87 26.73 -2.54
N ALA A 1056 -25.82 26.64 -3.87
CA ALA A 1056 -25.65 27.80 -4.74
C ALA A 1056 -26.81 28.82 -4.57
N GLY A 1057 -26.46 30.07 -4.25
CA GLY A 1057 -27.39 31.20 -4.18
C GLY A 1057 -28.03 31.46 -2.81
N GLY A 1058 -27.81 30.63 -1.79
CA GLY A 1058 -28.19 30.94 -0.40
C GLY A 1058 -29.69 31.14 -0.13
N LEU A 1059 -30.57 30.60 -0.98
CA LEU A 1059 -32.03 30.66 -0.82
C LEU A 1059 -32.58 29.30 -0.36
N PRO A 1060 -33.48 29.26 0.64
CA PRO A 1060 -34.09 28.02 1.09
C PRO A 1060 -35.06 27.45 0.04
N PRO A 1061 -35.15 26.11 -0.11
CA PRO A 1061 -36.15 25.49 -0.98
C PRO A 1061 -37.57 25.75 -0.44
N SER A 1062 -38.44 26.29 -1.29
CA SER A 1062 -39.82 26.65 -0.91
C SER A 1062 -40.65 25.39 -0.60
N ALA A 1063 -40.93 25.18 0.69
CA ALA A 1063 -41.84 24.13 1.14
C ALA A 1063 -43.30 24.45 0.76
N THR A 1064 -44.04 23.44 0.26
CA THR A 1064 -45.50 23.50 0.09
C THR A 1064 -46.14 22.39 0.94
N PRO A 1065 -46.99 22.72 1.94
CA PRO A 1065 -47.51 21.74 2.88
C PRO A 1065 -48.82 21.07 2.42
N THR A 1066 -49.08 19.86 2.92
CA THR A 1066 -50.42 19.26 3.04
C THR A 1066 -50.53 18.56 4.41
N ALA A 1067 -51.73 18.53 5.00
CA ALA A 1067 -51.86 18.53 6.47
C ALA A 1067 -52.61 17.33 7.09
N SER A 1068 -52.35 17.12 8.39
CA SER A 1068 -53.30 16.70 9.46
C SER A 1068 -54.16 15.43 9.25
N ALA A 1069 -53.94 14.31 9.96
CA ALA A 1069 -54.32 14.02 11.37
C ALA A 1069 -55.86 13.90 11.61
N THR A 1070 -56.44 13.12 12.55
CA THR A 1070 -55.95 12.54 13.84
C THR A 1070 -56.66 11.15 14.15
N PRO A 1071 -56.88 10.58 15.38
CA PRO A 1071 -56.67 9.12 15.62
C PRO A 1071 -57.81 8.35 16.37
N SER A 1072 -57.45 7.32 17.17
CA SER A 1072 -58.14 6.76 18.39
C SER A 1072 -58.93 5.40 18.26
N PRO A 1073 -59.20 4.64 19.37
CA PRO A 1073 -58.50 3.33 19.56
C PRO A 1073 -59.30 2.15 20.22
N THR A 1074 -58.60 1.04 20.56
CA THR A 1074 -58.98 -0.08 21.48
C THR A 1074 -60.12 -1.03 21.00
N VAL A 1075 -60.29 -2.30 21.43
CA VAL A 1075 -60.25 -2.95 22.78
C VAL A 1075 -59.69 -4.41 22.74
N SER A 1076 -59.45 -5.02 23.92
CA SER A 1076 -58.77 -6.31 24.21
C SER A 1076 -59.78 -7.47 24.53
N PRO A 1077 -59.45 -8.55 25.30
CA PRO A 1077 -58.61 -9.76 25.04
C PRO A 1077 -59.36 -11.13 25.13
N ALA A 1078 -58.69 -12.26 24.85
CA ALA A 1078 -59.07 -13.61 25.34
C ALA A 1078 -57.91 -14.64 25.38
N THR A 1079 -57.95 -15.59 26.33
CA THR A 1079 -56.98 -16.69 26.60
C THR A 1079 -57.69 -17.82 27.41
N PRO A 1080 -57.07 -18.99 27.73
CA PRO A 1080 -56.34 -19.98 26.90
C PRO A 1080 -56.83 -21.45 27.15
N THR A 1081 -56.32 -22.46 26.41
CA THR A 1081 -56.39 -23.93 26.69
C THR A 1081 -55.71 -24.72 25.53
N VAL A 1082 -55.22 -25.99 25.61
CA VAL A 1082 -54.65 -26.81 26.71
C VAL A 1082 -53.79 -27.99 26.11
N SER A 1083 -53.11 -28.80 26.94
CA SER A 1083 -52.28 -30.00 26.60
C SER A 1083 -53.10 -31.33 26.50
N PRO A 1084 -52.58 -32.52 26.08
CA PRO A 1084 -51.17 -32.97 26.03
C PRO A 1084 -50.71 -33.84 24.81
N THR A 1085 -49.43 -34.28 24.88
CA THR A 1085 -48.67 -35.19 23.98
C THR A 1085 -48.99 -36.70 24.22
N PRO A 1086 -48.64 -37.67 23.31
CA PRO A 1086 -47.25 -38.11 23.04
C PRO A 1086 -46.87 -38.53 21.59
N LEU A 1087 -45.61 -38.98 21.44
CA LEU A 1087 -44.80 -39.46 20.28
C LEU A 1087 -45.38 -40.64 19.43
N PRO A 1088 -44.75 -41.10 18.30
CA PRO A 1088 -43.52 -40.62 17.61
C PRO A 1088 -43.53 -40.58 16.04
N THR A 1089 -42.37 -40.21 15.46
CA THR A 1089 -41.78 -40.61 14.14
C THR A 1089 -42.24 -39.99 12.80
N ALA A 1090 -41.37 -39.09 12.29
CA ALA A 1090 -40.79 -39.03 10.93
C ALA A 1090 -41.69 -38.88 9.67
N THR A 1091 -41.61 -37.71 9.05
CA THR A 1091 -41.72 -37.47 7.59
C THR A 1091 -40.82 -36.25 7.23
N PRO A 1092 -40.43 -36.04 5.95
CA PRO A 1092 -39.28 -35.19 5.64
C PRO A 1092 -39.58 -33.69 5.75
N SER A 1093 -38.61 -32.93 6.28
CA SER A 1093 -38.68 -31.48 6.45
C SER A 1093 -38.35 -30.73 5.15
N VAL A 1094 -39.24 -29.83 4.72
CA VAL A 1094 -38.91 -28.76 3.78
C VAL A 1094 -37.85 -27.86 4.41
N THR A 1095 -36.72 -27.65 3.74
CA THR A 1095 -35.68 -26.71 4.21
C THR A 1095 -36.14 -25.28 3.98
N PRO A 1096 -36.23 -24.42 5.02
CA PRO A 1096 -36.54 -23.01 4.83
C PRO A 1096 -35.36 -22.25 4.22
N SER A 1097 -35.64 -21.07 3.66
CA SER A 1097 -34.62 -20.12 3.20
C SER A 1097 -33.62 -19.78 4.31
N PRO A 1098 -32.36 -19.41 3.98
CA PRO A 1098 -31.38 -18.99 4.98
C PRO A 1098 -31.89 -17.76 5.75
N THR A 1099 -31.90 -17.89 7.09
CA THR A 1099 -32.19 -16.80 8.02
C THR A 1099 -31.19 -15.65 7.82
N PRO A 1100 -31.59 -14.37 7.99
CA PRO A 1100 -30.64 -13.26 7.95
C PRO A 1100 -29.54 -13.44 8.99
N ALA A 1101 -28.31 -13.05 8.63
CA ALA A 1101 -27.15 -13.22 9.50
C ALA A 1101 -27.35 -12.49 10.84
N GLY A 1102 -27.18 -13.21 11.95
CA GLY A 1102 -27.33 -12.66 13.29
C GLY A 1102 -26.21 -11.68 13.66
N THR A 1103 -26.56 -10.62 14.40
CA THR A 1103 -25.60 -9.63 14.89
C THR A 1103 -24.79 -10.21 16.03
N ARG A 1104 -23.47 -10.02 16.02
CA ARG A 1104 -22.58 -10.34 17.14
C ARG A 1104 -22.08 -9.07 17.83
N LEU A 1105 -22.14 -9.08 19.14
CA LEU A 1105 -21.70 -8.03 20.05
C LEU A 1105 -20.68 -8.62 21.03
N VAL A 1106 -19.84 -7.75 21.60
CA VAL A 1106 -18.82 -8.12 22.59
C VAL A 1106 -18.75 -7.05 23.68
N ALA A 1107 -18.42 -7.45 24.91
CA ALA A 1107 -18.06 -6.54 26.00
C ALA A 1107 -16.82 -7.06 26.73
N THR A 1108 -15.92 -6.16 27.12
CA THR A 1108 -14.81 -6.46 28.05
C THR A 1108 -15.19 -5.90 29.41
N LEU A 1109 -15.17 -6.73 30.45
CA LEU A 1109 -15.64 -6.39 31.78
C LEU A 1109 -14.48 -6.22 32.76
N SER A 1110 -14.59 -5.26 33.67
CA SER A 1110 -13.66 -5.03 34.79
C SER A 1110 -14.38 -4.32 35.93
N GLY A 1111 -13.96 -4.50 37.19
CA GLY A 1111 -14.50 -3.75 38.32
C GLY A 1111 -14.17 -2.25 38.29
N ALA A 1112 -13.14 -1.84 37.55
CA ALA A 1112 -12.81 -0.44 37.32
C ALA A 1112 -13.89 0.32 36.51
N ASN A 1113 -14.76 -0.39 35.78
CA ASN A 1113 -15.84 0.18 34.97
C ASN A 1113 -17.19 0.28 35.71
N GLU A 1114 -17.25 -0.21 36.96
CA GLU A 1114 -18.50 -0.34 37.71
C GLU A 1114 -19.10 1.02 38.08
N VAL A 1115 -20.44 1.12 38.06
CA VAL A 1115 -21.16 2.34 38.47
C VAL A 1115 -22.45 1.96 39.22
N PRO A 1116 -22.59 2.34 40.51
CA PRO A 1116 -21.61 3.03 41.36
C PRO A 1116 -20.47 2.09 41.77
N GLY A 1117 -19.24 2.43 41.36
CA GLY A 1117 -18.03 1.65 41.69
C GLY A 1117 -17.28 2.14 42.94
N PRO A 1118 -16.11 1.54 43.24
CA PRO A 1118 -15.45 0.51 42.46
C PRO A 1118 -16.11 -0.87 42.58
N GLY A 1119 -16.04 -1.67 41.52
CA GLY A 1119 -16.26 -3.11 41.57
C GLY A 1119 -14.98 -3.84 42.02
N ASP A 1120 -14.85 -5.10 41.64
CA ASP A 1120 -13.73 -5.95 42.05
C ASP A 1120 -12.41 -5.53 41.34
N PRO A 1121 -11.39 -5.04 42.06
CA PRO A 1121 -10.18 -4.47 41.45
C PRO A 1121 -9.27 -5.50 40.78
N ASP A 1122 -9.28 -6.75 41.25
CA ASP A 1122 -8.55 -7.87 40.65
C ASP A 1122 -9.37 -8.56 39.53
N GLY A 1123 -10.62 -8.13 39.37
CA GLY A 1123 -11.62 -8.75 38.52
C GLY A 1123 -11.57 -8.32 37.05
N GLN A 1124 -11.65 -9.31 36.16
CA GLN A 1124 -11.75 -9.12 34.71
C GLN A 1124 -12.63 -10.18 34.03
N GLY A 1125 -13.23 -9.83 32.89
CA GLY A 1125 -14.03 -10.77 32.11
C GLY A 1125 -14.30 -10.34 30.66
N ARG A 1126 -14.99 -11.20 29.92
CA ARG A 1126 -15.48 -10.95 28.56
C ARG A 1126 -16.87 -11.55 28.38
N ALA A 1127 -17.77 -10.80 27.76
CA ALA A 1127 -19.03 -11.32 27.24
C ALA A 1127 -19.03 -11.24 25.71
N THR A 1128 -19.65 -12.23 25.07
CA THR A 1128 -20.04 -12.20 23.65
C THR A 1128 -21.54 -12.46 23.60
N VAL A 1129 -22.27 -11.69 22.80
CA VAL A 1129 -23.72 -11.80 22.65
C VAL A 1129 -24.05 -11.92 21.17
N SER A 1130 -24.90 -12.87 20.79
CA SER A 1130 -25.36 -13.11 19.42
C SER A 1130 -26.88 -13.00 19.37
N ILE A 1131 -27.41 -12.10 18.55
CA ILE A 1131 -28.85 -11.89 18.34
C ILE A 1131 -29.21 -12.35 16.94
N ASP A 1132 -30.26 -13.16 16.80
CA ASP A 1132 -30.68 -13.70 15.51
C ASP A 1132 -31.27 -12.64 14.57
N GLY A 1133 -31.19 -12.89 13.26
CA GLY A 1133 -31.71 -11.98 12.23
C GLY A 1133 -33.23 -11.78 12.22
N ALA A 1134 -33.97 -12.48 13.09
CA ALA A 1134 -35.40 -12.29 13.31
C ALA A 1134 -35.73 -11.54 14.62
N LEU A 1135 -34.73 -11.12 15.39
CA LEU A 1135 -34.88 -10.43 16.69
C LEU A 1135 -35.80 -11.20 17.67
N SER A 1136 -35.59 -12.51 17.77
CA SER A 1136 -36.40 -13.45 18.56
C SER A 1136 -35.62 -14.13 19.70
N THR A 1137 -34.29 -14.24 19.53
CA THR A 1137 -33.40 -15.07 20.32
C THR A 1137 -32.07 -14.37 20.57
N LEU A 1138 -31.67 -14.29 21.84
CA LEU A 1138 -30.36 -13.80 22.27
C LEU A 1138 -29.56 -14.94 22.89
N CYS A 1139 -28.45 -15.32 22.26
CA CYS A 1139 -27.46 -16.24 22.81
C CYS A 1139 -26.26 -15.45 23.38
N TYR A 1140 -25.60 -15.98 24.40
CA TYR A 1140 -24.45 -15.36 25.03
C TYR A 1140 -23.43 -16.37 25.54
N ASP A 1141 -22.16 -15.94 25.57
CA ASP A 1141 -21.03 -16.57 26.23
C ASP A 1141 -20.39 -15.54 27.16
N LEU A 1142 -20.21 -15.87 28.43
CA LEU A 1142 -19.68 -15.00 29.48
C LEU A 1142 -18.56 -15.72 30.24
N MET A 1143 -17.39 -15.08 30.29
CA MET A 1143 -16.19 -15.57 30.96
C MET A 1143 -15.70 -14.52 31.97
N VAL A 1144 -15.38 -14.93 33.19
CA VAL A 1144 -14.94 -14.06 34.30
C VAL A 1144 -13.84 -14.73 35.11
N SER A 1145 -12.93 -13.92 35.65
CA SER A 1145 -11.79 -14.35 36.48
C SER A 1145 -11.38 -13.25 37.45
N GLY A 1146 -10.70 -13.61 38.54
CA GLY A 1146 -10.25 -12.64 39.54
C GLY A 1146 -11.36 -12.09 40.44
N ILE A 1147 -12.54 -12.73 40.49
CA ILE A 1147 -13.65 -12.35 41.37
C ILE A 1147 -14.09 -13.50 42.27
N SER A 1148 -14.75 -13.17 43.38
CA SER A 1148 -15.43 -14.16 44.24
C SER A 1148 -16.66 -14.78 43.55
N THR A 1149 -17.30 -15.78 44.18
CA THR A 1149 -18.38 -16.57 43.56
C THR A 1149 -19.52 -15.69 43.00
N PRO A 1150 -19.80 -15.73 41.68
CA PRO A 1150 -20.84 -14.91 41.08
C PRO A 1150 -22.25 -15.28 41.59
N THR A 1151 -23.02 -14.26 41.98
CA THR A 1151 -24.37 -14.38 42.52
C THR A 1151 -25.45 -14.07 41.47
N ALA A 1152 -25.16 -13.18 40.53
CA ALA A 1152 -26.04 -12.84 39.41
C ALA A 1152 -25.25 -12.31 38.20
N ALA A 1153 -25.86 -12.32 37.01
CA ALA A 1153 -25.35 -11.67 35.82
C ALA A 1153 -26.49 -11.08 34.97
N HIS A 1154 -26.26 -9.92 34.34
CA HIS A 1154 -27.32 -9.14 33.71
C HIS A 1154 -26.82 -8.38 32.48
N ILE A 1155 -27.74 -8.05 31.55
CA ILE A 1155 -27.58 -6.95 30.60
C ILE A 1155 -28.49 -5.80 31.05
N HIS A 1156 -27.91 -4.60 31.19
CA HIS A 1156 -28.59 -3.37 31.58
C HIS A 1156 -28.66 -2.39 30.40
N GLU A 1157 -29.68 -1.52 30.40
CA GLU A 1157 -29.77 -0.36 29.50
C GLU A 1157 -29.20 0.88 30.20
N GLY A 1158 -28.03 1.34 29.77
CA GLY A 1158 -27.35 2.52 30.28
C GLY A 1158 -26.04 2.77 29.54
N ALA A 1159 -25.74 4.03 29.25
CA ALA A 1159 -24.50 4.42 28.58
C ALA A 1159 -23.26 4.17 29.47
N ALA A 1160 -22.07 4.24 28.85
CA ALA A 1160 -20.81 4.22 29.59
C ALA A 1160 -20.83 5.28 30.72
N GLY A 1161 -20.41 4.88 31.92
CA GLY A 1161 -20.48 5.74 33.11
C GLY A 1161 -21.87 5.92 33.77
N VAL A 1162 -22.95 5.35 33.22
CA VAL A 1162 -24.33 5.50 33.76
C VAL A 1162 -24.94 4.16 34.18
N ALA A 1163 -25.39 4.07 35.44
CA ALA A 1163 -26.15 2.93 35.95
C ALA A 1163 -27.58 2.91 35.37
N GLY A 1164 -28.18 1.73 35.18
CA GLY A 1164 -29.44 1.60 34.44
C GLY A 1164 -30.21 0.32 34.74
N PRO A 1165 -31.49 0.22 34.32
CA PRO A 1165 -32.34 -0.92 34.61
C PRO A 1165 -31.84 -2.21 33.94
N ILE A 1166 -32.01 -3.34 34.64
CA ILE A 1166 -31.83 -4.68 34.06
C ILE A 1166 -32.85 -4.88 32.94
N ARG A 1167 -32.40 -5.35 31.78
CA ARG A 1167 -33.23 -5.70 30.62
C ARG A 1167 -33.19 -7.18 30.27
N VAL A 1168 -32.07 -7.86 30.53
CA VAL A 1168 -31.92 -9.31 30.32
C VAL A 1168 -31.22 -9.92 31.53
N THR A 1169 -31.78 -10.99 32.10
CA THR A 1169 -31.11 -11.79 33.15
C THR A 1169 -30.32 -12.92 32.50
N LEU A 1170 -29.06 -13.05 32.89
CA LEU A 1170 -28.15 -14.11 32.45
C LEU A 1170 -27.90 -15.10 33.59
N SER A 1171 -27.41 -16.29 33.28
CA SER A 1171 -26.95 -17.24 34.30
C SER A 1171 -25.63 -16.74 34.90
N PRO A 1172 -25.47 -16.73 36.24
CA PRO A 1172 -24.20 -16.37 36.87
C PRO A 1172 -23.09 -17.38 36.51
N PRO A 1173 -21.86 -16.91 36.18
CA PRO A 1173 -20.76 -17.80 35.82
C PRO A 1173 -20.41 -18.81 36.92
N THR A 1174 -20.44 -20.09 36.57
CA THR A 1174 -20.05 -21.20 37.45
C THR A 1174 -18.67 -21.69 37.01
N GLY A 1175 -17.70 -21.73 37.93
CA GLY A 1175 -16.31 -22.05 37.59
C GLY A 1175 -15.63 -21.03 36.65
N GLY A 1176 -16.14 -19.78 36.62
CA GLY A 1176 -15.63 -18.71 35.75
C GLY A 1176 -16.34 -18.58 34.39
N THR A 1177 -17.30 -19.45 34.05
CA THR A 1177 -18.01 -19.38 32.76
C THR A 1177 -19.54 -19.55 32.88
N ALA A 1178 -20.30 -18.87 32.02
CA ALA A 1178 -21.70 -19.14 31.74
C ALA A 1178 -22.00 -18.96 30.25
N SER A 1179 -22.93 -19.74 29.70
CA SER A 1179 -23.37 -19.65 28.31
C SER A 1179 -24.82 -20.08 28.18
N GLY A 1180 -25.60 -19.47 27.30
CA GLY A 1180 -26.99 -19.87 27.07
C GLY A 1180 -27.69 -19.10 25.96
N CYS A 1181 -28.93 -19.49 25.66
CA CYS A 1181 -29.81 -18.79 24.72
C CYS A 1181 -31.17 -18.50 25.35
N LEU A 1182 -31.70 -17.31 25.09
CA LEU A 1182 -32.94 -16.78 25.64
C LEU A 1182 -33.88 -16.42 24.48
N SER A 1183 -35.00 -17.11 24.41
CA SER A 1183 -36.03 -16.95 23.37
C SER A 1183 -37.29 -16.29 23.93
N GLY A 1184 -37.96 -15.44 23.15
CA GLY A 1184 -39.18 -14.76 23.58
C GLY A 1184 -38.92 -13.49 24.41
N LEU A 1185 -37.73 -12.90 24.26
CA LEU A 1185 -37.46 -11.52 24.64
C LEU A 1185 -38.19 -10.56 23.67
N ASP A 1186 -38.42 -9.32 24.11
CA ASP A 1186 -39.04 -8.30 23.26
C ASP A 1186 -38.15 -7.97 22.05
N SER A 1187 -38.71 -8.09 20.85
CA SER A 1187 -38.02 -7.76 19.59
C SER A 1187 -37.62 -6.28 19.50
N VAL A 1188 -38.31 -5.37 20.22
CA VAL A 1188 -37.93 -3.96 20.30
C VAL A 1188 -36.65 -3.79 21.13
N LEU A 1189 -36.54 -4.51 22.26
CA LEU A 1189 -35.32 -4.56 23.07
C LEU A 1189 -34.16 -5.20 22.32
N LEU A 1190 -34.39 -6.31 21.60
CA LEU A 1190 -33.35 -6.94 20.77
C LEU A 1190 -32.93 -6.04 19.60
N GLY A 1191 -33.88 -5.33 18.98
CA GLY A 1191 -33.58 -4.30 17.98
C GLY A 1191 -32.76 -3.14 18.54
N ALA A 1192 -33.06 -2.68 19.75
CA ALA A 1192 -32.29 -1.62 20.42
C ALA A 1192 -30.86 -2.07 20.76
N LEU A 1193 -30.67 -3.32 21.23
CA LEU A 1193 -29.35 -3.92 21.45
C LEU A 1193 -28.50 -4.02 20.18
N VAL A 1194 -29.13 -4.30 19.03
CA VAL A 1194 -28.46 -4.33 17.72
C VAL A 1194 -28.16 -2.92 17.20
N ALA A 1195 -29.09 -1.98 17.34
CA ALA A 1195 -28.97 -0.62 16.78
C ALA A 1195 -28.06 0.31 17.61
N ASN A 1196 -28.03 0.14 18.94
CA ASN A 1196 -27.18 0.92 19.84
C ASN A 1196 -26.62 0.03 20.97
N PRO A 1197 -25.70 -0.91 20.68
CA PRO A 1197 -25.08 -1.73 21.70
C PRO A 1197 -24.31 -0.89 22.74
N ALA A 1198 -23.76 0.26 22.35
CA ALA A 1198 -23.11 1.20 23.27
C ALA A 1198 -24.07 1.83 24.30
N GLY A 1199 -25.38 1.69 24.12
CA GLY A 1199 -26.41 1.99 25.13
C GLY A 1199 -26.65 0.89 26.16
N PHE A 1200 -25.97 -0.25 26.08
CA PHE A 1200 -26.16 -1.40 26.98
C PHE A 1200 -24.82 -1.91 27.54
N TYR A 1201 -24.85 -2.44 28.77
CA TYR A 1201 -23.68 -3.08 29.38
C TYR A 1201 -24.03 -4.41 30.03
N VAL A 1202 -23.05 -5.31 30.08
CA VAL A 1202 -23.10 -6.54 30.88
C VAL A 1202 -22.55 -6.25 32.27
N ASN A 1203 -23.23 -6.73 33.31
CA ASN A 1203 -22.76 -6.70 34.70
C ASN A 1203 -22.78 -8.12 35.31
N VAL A 1204 -21.84 -8.40 36.21
CA VAL A 1204 -21.74 -9.65 36.98
C VAL A 1204 -21.53 -9.27 38.45
N HIS A 1205 -22.33 -9.82 39.35
CA HIS A 1205 -22.37 -9.49 40.77
C HIS A 1205 -21.78 -10.63 41.62
N THR A 1206 -21.25 -10.33 42.80
CA THR A 1206 -20.84 -11.32 43.81
C THR A 1206 -21.52 -11.04 45.16
N THR A 1207 -21.17 -11.79 46.22
CA THR A 1207 -21.57 -11.45 47.60
C THR A 1207 -20.90 -10.18 48.10
N ASP A 1208 -19.65 -9.94 47.69
CA ASP A 1208 -18.80 -8.86 48.19
C ASP A 1208 -19.04 -7.56 47.41
N PHE A 1209 -19.41 -7.70 46.13
CA PHE A 1209 -19.79 -6.61 45.23
C PHE A 1209 -21.23 -6.78 44.72
N PRO A 1210 -22.25 -6.49 45.55
CA PRO A 1210 -23.66 -6.70 45.19
C PRO A 1210 -24.19 -5.67 44.18
N ALA A 1211 -23.62 -4.45 44.12
CA ALA A 1211 -23.96 -3.46 43.11
C ALA A 1211 -23.52 -3.92 41.70
N GLY A 1212 -22.35 -4.56 41.64
CA GLY A 1212 -21.72 -5.15 40.46
C GLY A 1212 -20.24 -5.35 40.77
N ALA A 1213 -19.69 -6.51 40.39
CA ALA A 1213 -18.27 -6.83 40.54
C ALA A 1213 -17.50 -6.51 39.25
N LEU A 1214 -18.13 -6.72 38.09
CA LEU A 1214 -17.54 -6.55 36.76
C LEU A 1214 -18.53 -5.91 35.79
N ARG A 1215 -18.17 -4.76 35.21
CA ARG A 1215 -18.98 -4.08 34.20
C ARG A 1215 -18.25 -3.93 32.87
N GLY A 1216 -18.97 -4.12 31.76
CA GLY A 1216 -18.44 -3.91 30.41
C GLY A 1216 -19.52 -3.48 29.42
N GLN A 1217 -19.27 -2.40 28.69
CA GLN A 1217 -20.18 -1.89 27.66
C GLN A 1217 -20.20 -2.84 26.44
N LEU A 1218 -21.37 -3.05 25.83
CA LEU A 1218 -21.49 -3.80 24.59
C LEU A 1218 -21.09 -2.94 23.39
N GLN A 1219 -20.41 -3.56 22.42
CA GLN A 1219 -20.05 -2.97 21.14
C GLN A 1219 -20.17 -4.02 20.02
N PRO A 1220 -20.29 -3.64 18.73
CA PRO A 1220 -20.29 -4.59 17.64
C PRO A 1220 -18.99 -5.40 17.59
N LEU A 1221 -19.10 -6.71 17.36
CA LEU A 1221 -17.94 -7.54 17.04
C LEU A 1221 -17.60 -7.31 15.57
N SER A 1222 -16.58 -6.47 15.31
CA SER A 1222 -16.07 -6.24 13.95
C SER A 1222 -15.56 -7.55 13.34
N PRO A 1223 -15.79 -7.80 12.03
CA PRO A 1223 -15.23 -8.95 11.31
C PRO A 1223 -13.70 -9.00 11.29
#